data_AF-A0A1A8S0I5-F1
#
_entry.id   AF-A0A1A8S0I5-F1
#
_cell.length_a   1.000
_cell.length_b   1.000
_cell.length_c   1.000
_cell.angle_alpha   90.00
_cell.angle_beta   90.00
_cell.angle_gamma   90.00
#
_symmetry.space_group_name_H-M   'P 1'
#
loop_
_entity.id
_entity.type
_entity.pdbx_description
1 polymer ?
#
loop_
_entity_poly.entity_id
_entity_poly.type
_entity_poly.pdbx_seq_one_letter_code
_entity_poly.pdbx_strand_id
1 'polypeptide(L)'
;VEPNTRTDTDRRTYRATKDGEDGPEERPSVALSVQVRDSRMSVALQDLRNTMSSYKRATLEEEEGSDTPAEAESSPDSVEVGFRKGGVDILGRRTQLEVLLSVMLLAALLALLACLVALGLGFSSDSGRGLCLSEACVTVASQIVEAMDRSADPCQDFHQFACGGWMRKNPLPDGRSRWSTFNSIWEQNQALLKHLLENGTFNGSSEAERKTQSYYLSCLNTQRIEDLGAQPLVDLITKIGGWNMTGPWDKDNLMEVLKMVSGLYRAQPFFSVVVGADPKNSNSNIIQVDQSGLFLPSRDYYLNKTANEKVLMAYLDYMVELGMLLGGEKTSTQLQMQQILDFETSLANITVPQDQRRDEEKIYHKVTISELQLLAPAVDWLDFLTFSLSPLELNDTEPVVLYAREYLQQVSELINKTDKSLLNNYMMWTLVQKSVATLDQRFENAQDKLLESLYGTKKSCTPRWQTCIGNTDDTLGFALGALFVKATFDKHSKEIAEEMINEIRSAFKQALDRLSWMDSETRQAAKDKADAIYDMIGFPEFILDPKELDDVYDGYDVSDDSFFQNMLNFYNFSTRVMADQLRKAPNKDQWSMTPPTVNAYYMPTKNGIVFPAGILQAPFYAHDHPKALNFGGIGVVMGHELTHAFDDQGREYDKEGNLRPWWQNSSVEAFRQRTECMVEQYSRYTVNGEHVNGKQTLGENIADNGGLKAAYHAYRSWIQRHGDEKTLPAVNLTNDQLFFVGFAQVWCSVRTPESAHEGLVTDPHSPPRYRVIGTLANSLDFSHHFSCPEGTPMNTGKRCEALGLRQILYGYWAKWSSWSRYQPLDHIREYFGEKIALYFAWLGFYTGWLLPASLVGTFIFLVGFWLVTSDVPAKEESREEAPRLEEVSPWEADYQLLVCEGLLSEYLEMVIQFGFITIFVAACPLAPLFALINNWVEIRLDAQKFVTEYRRPVVERAQDIGIWFSILQFITHTAVLSNAFLIAFTSSFVPRLYYRYTRDITLSGFTNFTLATSPKSFSQQQQNTSCRYQGFRDESGEYLPEYFHLLAIRLSFVIVFEHVVFFVGRLIDLMVPDIPEEVEMKMKREHYMAKEALAENQSLGKTLIPGDEDVLSGELRQRGSRISPLRKDSPPPILKEIPEA
;
A
#
# COMPACT_ATOMS: atom_id res chain seq x y z
N VAL A 1 -13.99 48.98 20.83
CA VAL A 1 -14.10 49.90 21.99
C VAL A 1 -14.81 49.14 23.11
N GLU A 2 -14.30 49.23 24.33
CA GLU A 2 -14.75 48.58 25.58
C GLU A 2 -15.99 49.25 26.22
N PRO A 3 -16.52 48.87 27.41
CA PRO A 3 -16.12 47.76 28.32
C PRO A 3 -17.24 46.84 28.92
N ASN A 4 -16.89 45.57 29.10
CA ASN A 4 -16.89 44.77 30.34
C ASN A 4 -17.96 44.85 31.49
N THR A 5 -18.47 43.66 31.84
CA THR A 5 -18.69 43.06 33.19
C THR A 5 -19.69 43.64 34.22
N ARG A 6 -20.52 42.73 34.79
CA ARG A 6 -20.48 42.41 36.24
C ARG A 6 -21.17 41.09 36.61
N THR A 7 -20.67 40.43 37.66
CA THR A 7 -21.28 39.29 38.39
C THR A 7 -22.01 39.77 39.65
N ASP A 8 -23.04 39.05 40.10
CA ASP A 8 -23.11 38.62 41.52
C ASP A 8 -24.14 37.50 41.78
N THR A 9 -24.07 36.88 42.97
CA THR A 9 -24.96 35.79 43.44
C THR A 9 -25.59 36.11 44.79
N ASP A 10 -26.85 35.72 45.04
CA ASP A 10 -27.26 35.33 46.40
C ASP A 10 -28.49 34.38 46.46
N ARG A 11 -28.67 33.76 47.62
CA ARG A 11 -29.68 32.75 47.99
C ARG A 11 -30.95 33.35 48.59
N ARG A 12 -32.04 32.58 48.57
CA ARG A 12 -33.01 32.55 49.69
C ARG A 12 -33.43 31.12 50.02
N THR A 13 -33.49 30.83 51.32
CA THR A 13 -33.87 29.53 51.92
C THR A 13 -35.18 29.67 52.69
N TYR A 14 -35.95 28.58 52.84
CA TYR A 14 -36.95 28.45 53.91
C TYR A 14 -37.06 27.01 54.47
N ARG A 15 -37.33 26.96 55.78
CA ARG A 15 -37.49 25.84 56.75
C ARG A 15 -38.23 24.59 56.21
N ALA A 16 -37.87 23.34 56.57
CA ALA A 16 -37.84 22.67 57.90
C ALA A 16 -39.25 22.45 58.51
N THR A 17 -39.64 21.35 59.18
CA THR A 17 -38.96 20.12 59.72
C THR A 17 -40.05 19.00 59.87
N LYS A 18 -39.94 17.78 60.47
CA LYS A 18 -39.02 17.15 61.46
C LYS A 18 -39.09 15.59 61.39
N ASP A 19 -38.40 14.93 62.32
CA ASP A 19 -38.26 13.49 62.72
C ASP A 19 -39.56 12.63 62.75
N GLY A 20 -39.54 11.28 62.79
CA GLY A 20 -38.47 10.29 63.03
C GLY A 20 -38.97 8.84 62.69
N GLU A 21 -38.48 7.70 63.19
CA GLU A 21 -37.31 7.28 64.02
C GLU A 21 -37.20 5.71 64.06
N ASP A 22 -36.22 5.12 64.77
CA ASP A 22 -35.97 3.69 65.10
C ASP A 22 -35.53 2.62 64.04
N GLY A 23 -34.75 1.62 64.52
CA GLY A 23 -34.28 0.37 63.87
C GLY A 23 -34.29 -0.80 64.88
N PRO A 24 -33.43 -1.86 64.82
CA PRO A 24 -32.31 -2.16 63.90
C PRO A 24 -32.23 -3.66 63.43
N GLU A 25 -31.02 -4.08 63.00
CA GLU A 25 -30.41 -5.43 63.13
C GLU A 25 -30.47 -6.54 62.04
N GLU A 26 -29.37 -7.32 62.06
CA GLU A 26 -29.00 -8.63 61.46
C GLU A 26 -28.85 -8.90 59.93
N ARG A 27 -27.97 -9.89 59.68
CA ARG A 27 -27.55 -10.58 58.44
C ARG A 27 -27.83 -12.09 58.68
N PRO A 28 -28.06 -12.99 57.69
CA PRO A 28 -26.95 -13.43 56.81
C PRO A 28 -27.23 -14.14 55.46
N SER A 29 -26.15 -14.27 54.67
CA SER A 29 -25.70 -15.44 53.88
C SER A 29 -26.56 -16.17 52.82
N VAL A 30 -25.94 -16.26 51.63
CA VAL A 30 -25.74 -17.46 50.77
C VAL A 30 -26.81 -17.86 49.73
N ALA A 31 -26.28 -18.38 48.62
CA ALA A 31 -26.91 -18.64 47.33
C ALA A 31 -27.66 -19.99 47.21
N LEU A 32 -28.43 -20.16 46.13
CA LEU A 32 -28.19 -21.22 45.14
C LEU A 32 -29.01 -21.05 43.84
N SER A 33 -28.57 -21.71 42.78
CA SER A 33 -29.28 -21.91 41.51
C SER A 33 -30.11 -23.19 41.51
N VAL A 34 -31.05 -23.36 40.56
CA VAL A 34 -31.42 -24.68 39.97
C VAL A 34 -32.36 -24.52 38.75
N GLN A 35 -32.32 -25.49 37.82
CA GLN A 35 -33.15 -25.56 36.61
C GLN A 35 -34.44 -26.37 36.85
N VAL A 36 -35.57 -26.05 36.19
CA VAL A 36 -36.71 -27.00 36.04
C VAL A 36 -37.37 -26.93 34.65
N ARG A 37 -37.05 -27.95 33.84
CA ARG A 37 -37.87 -28.79 32.92
C ARG A 37 -39.19 -28.33 32.27
N ASP A 38 -39.39 -28.90 31.08
CA ASP A 38 -40.64 -29.12 30.33
C ASP A 38 -41.86 -29.65 31.13
N SER A 39 -43.09 -29.40 30.63
CA SER A 39 -43.98 -30.48 30.10
C SER A 39 -45.35 -30.03 29.53
N ARG A 40 -45.58 -30.37 28.25
CA ARG A 40 -46.82 -30.94 27.62
C ARG A 40 -48.19 -30.19 27.61
N MET A 41 -48.72 -30.00 26.39
CA MET A 41 -50.01 -30.47 25.81
C MET A 41 -51.24 -30.69 26.75
N SER A 42 -52.50 -30.39 26.38
CA SER A 42 -53.14 -30.58 25.06
C SER A 42 -54.49 -29.84 24.81
N VAL A 43 -54.69 -29.36 23.56
CA VAL A 43 -55.84 -29.58 22.62
C VAL A 43 -57.32 -29.46 23.08
N ALA A 44 -58.07 -28.54 22.45
CA ALA A 44 -59.46 -28.64 21.91
C ALA A 44 -60.02 -27.22 21.60
N LEU A 45 -60.94 -26.93 20.65
CA LEU A 45 -61.48 -27.61 19.45
C LEU A 45 -62.22 -26.55 18.59
N GLN A 46 -62.26 -26.73 17.25
CA GLN A 46 -63.24 -26.27 16.22
C GLN A 46 -63.90 -24.87 16.26
N ASP A 47 -64.18 -24.19 15.14
CA ASP A 47 -64.00 -24.54 13.70
C ASP A 47 -63.36 -23.31 12.96
N LEU A 48 -63.75 -22.71 11.83
CA LEU A 48 -64.79 -22.93 10.80
C LEU A 48 -64.28 -22.37 9.46
N ARG A 49 -64.52 -23.03 8.31
CA ARG A 49 -64.07 -22.55 6.98
C ARG A 49 -65.06 -22.81 5.84
N ASN A 50 -65.63 -21.74 5.29
CA ASN A 50 -66.24 -21.56 3.96
C ASN A 50 -66.25 -20.03 3.68
N THR A 51 -66.26 -19.49 2.46
CA THR A 51 -66.88 -19.95 1.19
C THR A 51 -66.23 -19.26 -0.03
N MET A 52 -66.15 -19.93 -1.20
CA MET A 52 -65.99 -19.37 -2.58
C MET A 52 -64.79 -18.43 -2.89
N SER A 53 -64.23 -18.35 -4.11
CA SER A 53 -64.83 -18.48 -5.45
C SER A 53 -63.94 -19.25 -6.46
N SER A 54 -64.29 -19.22 -7.76
CA SER A 54 -63.74 -20.07 -8.84
C SER A 54 -63.62 -19.35 -10.20
N TYR A 55 -63.29 -20.10 -11.27
CA TYR A 55 -63.09 -19.72 -12.71
C TYR A 55 -61.67 -19.27 -13.11
N LYS A 56 -61.14 -19.59 -14.31
CA LYS A 56 -61.67 -20.39 -15.45
C LYS A 56 -60.55 -21.15 -16.22
N ARG A 57 -60.93 -22.16 -17.02
CA ARG A 57 -60.08 -22.94 -17.95
C ARG A 57 -60.22 -22.41 -19.40
N ALA A 58 -59.17 -22.53 -20.21
CA ALA A 58 -59.21 -22.55 -21.68
C ALA A 58 -58.36 -23.73 -22.21
N THR A 59 -58.55 -24.13 -23.48
CA THR A 59 -58.09 -25.42 -24.06
C THR A 59 -57.78 -25.32 -25.56
N LEU A 60 -56.95 -26.25 -26.05
CA LEU A 60 -56.86 -26.90 -27.39
C LEU A 60 -55.95 -28.14 -27.12
N GLU A 61 -56.28 -29.40 -27.38
CA GLU A 61 -56.60 -30.10 -28.66
C GLU A 61 -55.33 -30.33 -29.51
N GLU A 62 -55.09 -31.50 -30.13
CA GLU A 62 -56.02 -32.58 -30.55
C GLU A 62 -55.39 -34.01 -30.67
N GLU A 63 -56.18 -34.98 -31.16
CA GLU A 63 -55.88 -36.32 -31.75
C GLU A 63 -55.72 -37.62 -30.88
N GLU A 64 -56.85 -38.34 -30.80
CA GLU A 64 -57.10 -39.79 -31.14
C GLU A 64 -56.71 -41.01 -30.26
N GLY A 65 -57.68 -41.96 -30.18
CA GLY A 65 -57.44 -43.41 -30.26
C GLY A 65 -57.19 -44.22 -28.96
N SER A 66 -58.06 -44.26 -27.94
CA SER A 66 -59.32 -45.04 -27.83
C SER A 66 -59.22 -46.58 -27.98
N ASP A 67 -59.40 -47.31 -26.87
CA ASP A 67 -60.17 -48.58 -26.85
C ASP A 67 -60.70 -48.87 -25.43
N THR A 68 -61.89 -49.49 -25.32
CA THR A 68 -62.70 -49.70 -24.08
C THR A 68 -63.62 -50.95 -24.27
N PRO A 69 -64.60 -51.34 -23.41
CA PRO A 69 -65.04 -50.85 -22.08
C PRO A 69 -65.32 -52.02 -21.07
N ALA A 70 -66.32 -51.81 -20.17
CA ALA A 70 -67.02 -52.73 -19.26
C ALA A 70 -66.45 -52.83 -17.81
N GLU A 71 -67.07 -52.27 -16.75
CA GLU A 71 -68.43 -52.49 -16.15
C GLU A 71 -68.44 -53.60 -15.07
N ALA A 72 -69.17 -53.53 -13.95
CA ALA A 72 -69.94 -52.41 -13.35
C ALA A 72 -70.18 -52.61 -11.82
N GLU A 73 -70.87 -51.63 -11.26
CA GLU A 73 -71.24 -51.31 -9.87
C GLU A 73 -71.85 -52.42 -8.95
N SER A 74 -71.91 -52.04 -7.66
CA SER A 74 -73.07 -52.16 -6.74
C SER A 74 -72.99 -53.13 -5.54
N SER A 75 -73.61 -52.69 -4.43
CA SER A 75 -73.80 -53.38 -3.15
C SER A 75 -75.24 -53.94 -3.07
N PRO A 76 -75.57 -54.82 -2.12
CA PRO A 76 -76.44 -54.32 -1.03
C PRO A 76 -76.15 -54.88 0.38
N ASP A 77 -76.76 -54.23 1.37
CA ASP A 77 -76.59 -54.46 2.81
C ASP A 77 -77.30 -55.70 3.42
N SER A 78 -76.86 -55.99 4.64
CA SER A 78 -77.61 -56.62 5.76
C SER A 78 -77.78 -58.14 5.81
N VAL A 79 -77.43 -58.72 6.97
CA VAL A 79 -78.33 -59.39 7.93
C VAL A 79 -77.54 -59.70 9.22
N GLU A 80 -78.21 -59.67 10.38
CA GLU A 80 -77.62 -59.88 11.71
C GLU A 80 -77.57 -61.38 12.14
N VAL A 81 -77.14 -61.59 13.40
CA VAL A 81 -77.42 -62.74 14.29
C VAL A 81 -76.42 -63.93 14.29
N GLY A 82 -75.56 -63.92 15.32
CA GLY A 82 -75.72 -64.92 16.38
C GLY A 82 -74.69 -66.06 16.52
N PHE A 83 -73.69 -65.84 17.37
CA PHE A 83 -73.01 -66.82 18.24
C PHE A 83 -72.68 -68.24 17.72
N ARG A 84 -71.37 -68.54 17.71
CA ARG A 84 -70.82 -69.64 18.53
C ARG A 84 -69.35 -69.43 18.87
N LYS A 85 -68.96 -69.72 20.12
CA LYS A 85 -67.54 -69.84 20.50
C LYS A 85 -66.99 -71.16 19.96
N GLY A 86 -65.92 -71.08 19.18
CA GLY A 86 -65.05 -72.20 18.84
C GLY A 86 -63.61 -71.70 18.81
N GLY A 87 -62.75 -72.21 19.70
CA GLY A 87 -61.33 -71.91 19.67
C GLY A 87 -60.64 -72.68 18.55
N VAL A 88 -59.65 -72.07 17.91
CA VAL A 88 -58.78 -72.73 16.92
C VAL A 88 -57.33 -72.49 17.34
N ASP A 89 -56.62 -73.56 17.67
CA ASP A 89 -55.21 -73.50 18.07
C ASP A 89 -54.31 -73.12 16.89
N ILE A 90 -53.60 -71.99 17.00
CA ILE A 90 -52.68 -71.49 15.96
C ILE A 90 -51.28 -72.16 16.08
N LEU A 91 -51.21 -73.37 16.65
CA LEU A 91 -50.00 -74.21 16.74
C LEU A 91 -50.18 -75.61 16.12
N GLY A 92 -50.91 -75.68 15.01
CA GLY A 92 -50.84 -76.82 14.08
C GLY A 92 -49.45 -76.96 13.46
N ARG A 93 -48.96 -78.20 13.31
CA ARG A 93 -47.62 -78.50 12.76
C ARG A 93 -47.47 -78.01 11.32
N ARG A 94 -46.72 -76.93 11.11
CA ARG A 94 -46.18 -76.57 9.79
C ARG A 94 -45.16 -77.61 9.34
N THR A 95 -45.15 -77.94 8.05
CA THR A 95 -44.18 -78.86 7.45
C THR A 95 -42.79 -78.24 7.41
N GLN A 96 -41.74 -79.06 7.34
CA GLN A 96 -40.36 -78.54 7.29
C GLN A 96 -40.11 -77.68 6.04
N LEU A 97 -40.83 -77.92 4.93
CA LEU A 97 -40.75 -77.09 3.72
C LEU A 97 -41.30 -75.68 3.97
N GLU A 98 -42.43 -75.54 4.66
CA GLU A 98 -43.00 -74.23 5.01
C GLU A 98 -42.12 -73.46 6.00
N VAL A 99 -41.47 -74.14 6.94
CA VAL A 99 -40.51 -73.51 7.86
C VAL A 99 -39.26 -73.05 7.08
N LEU A 100 -38.71 -73.89 6.20
CA LEU A 100 -37.56 -73.54 5.37
C LEU A 100 -37.88 -72.37 4.42
N LEU A 101 -39.05 -72.38 3.77
CA LEU A 101 -39.52 -71.28 2.92
C LEU A 101 -39.78 -70.00 3.73
N SER A 102 -40.32 -70.09 4.95
CA SER A 102 -40.48 -68.94 5.84
C SER A 102 -39.12 -68.33 6.22
N VAL A 103 -38.12 -69.17 6.52
CA VAL A 103 -36.77 -68.74 6.86
C VAL A 103 -36.04 -68.15 5.63
N MET A 104 -36.18 -68.75 4.45
CA MET A 104 -35.60 -68.19 3.23
C MET A 104 -36.29 -66.91 2.77
N LEU A 105 -37.61 -66.78 2.95
CA LEU A 105 -38.33 -65.53 2.69
C LEU A 105 -37.90 -64.43 3.68
N LEU A 106 -37.75 -64.76 4.97
CA LEU A 106 -37.26 -63.83 5.98
C LEU A 106 -35.80 -63.43 5.69
N ALA A 107 -34.93 -64.38 5.31
CA ALA A 107 -33.55 -64.10 4.92
C ALA A 107 -33.47 -63.26 3.64
N ALA A 108 -34.32 -63.51 2.65
CA ALA A 108 -34.42 -62.70 1.43
C ALA A 108 -34.95 -61.29 1.72
N LEU A 109 -35.95 -61.14 2.59
CA LEU A 109 -36.44 -59.84 3.04
C LEU A 109 -35.41 -59.07 3.87
N LEU A 110 -34.65 -59.75 4.73
CA LEU A 110 -33.55 -59.15 5.49
C LEU A 110 -32.36 -58.80 4.58
N ALA A 111 -32.07 -59.60 3.56
CA ALA A 111 -31.06 -59.29 2.55
C ALA A 111 -31.49 -58.13 1.64
N LEU A 112 -32.77 -58.06 1.26
CA LEU A 112 -33.34 -56.94 0.51
C LEU A 112 -33.35 -55.68 1.35
N LEU A 113 -33.72 -55.76 2.63
CA LEU A 113 -33.65 -54.64 3.59
C LEU A 113 -32.20 -54.21 3.80
N ALA A 114 -31.25 -55.14 3.93
CA ALA A 114 -29.83 -54.83 4.03
C ALA A 114 -29.29 -54.20 2.73
N CYS A 115 -29.76 -54.61 1.56
CA CYS A 115 -29.42 -53.97 0.28
C CYS A 115 -30.07 -52.58 0.16
N LEU A 116 -31.31 -52.39 0.59
CA LEU A 116 -31.99 -51.09 0.60
C LEU A 116 -31.39 -50.14 1.64
N VAL A 117 -30.89 -50.65 2.77
CA VAL A 117 -30.12 -49.88 3.76
C VAL A 117 -28.70 -49.60 3.25
N ALA A 118 -28.03 -50.53 2.57
CA ALA A 118 -26.71 -50.29 1.98
C ALA A 118 -26.78 -49.31 0.79
N LEU A 119 -27.84 -49.38 -0.04
CA LEU A 119 -28.14 -48.40 -1.07
C LEU A 119 -28.56 -47.06 -0.45
N GLY A 120 -29.43 -47.06 0.56
CA GLY A 120 -29.86 -45.86 1.25
C GLY A 120 -28.72 -45.12 1.95
N LEU A 121 -27.82 -45.85 2.61
CA LEU A 121 -26.60 -45.30 3.22
C LEU A 121 -25.57 -44.90 2.15
N GLY A 122 -25.40 -45.69 1.08
CA GLY A 122 -24.52 -45.37 -0.05
C GLY A 122 -24.92 -44.07 -0.76
N PHE A 123 -26.19 -43.94 -1.16
CA PHE A 123 -26.74 -42.71 -1.73
C PHE A 123 -26.82 -41.54 -0.74
N SER A 124 -26.76 -41.79 0.58
CA SER A 124 -26.65 -40.73 1.59
C SER A 124 -25.20 -40.30 1.91
N SER A 125 -24.19 -40.99 1.37
CA SER A 125 -22.80 -40.84 1.83
C SER A 125 -21.85 -40.13 0.87
N ASP A 126 -22.21 -39.92 -0.40
CA ASP A 126 -21.27 -39.35 -1.38
C ASP A 126 -21.91 -38.33 -2.34
N SER A 127 -21.09 -37.44 -2.91
CA SER A 127 -21.42 -36.30 -3.81
C SER A 127 -22.20 -35.10 -3.20
N GLY A 128 -23.11 -35.29 -2.25
CA GLY A 128 -24.08 -34.23 -1.89
C GLY A 128 -23.68 -33.16 -0.86
N ARG A 129 -22.54 -33.30 -0.16
CA ARG A 129 -22.29 -32.52 1.09
C ARG A 129 -21.54 -31.19 0.95
N GLY A 130 -20.76 -30.99 -0.12
CA GLY A 130 -19.88 -29.82 -0.26
C GLY A 130 -20.44 -28.66 -1.10
N LEU A 131 -21.50 -28.86 -1.88
CA LEU A 131 -21.97 -27.93 -2.91
C LEU A 131 -23.08 -26.98 -2.41
N CYS A 132 -23.04 -25.73 -2.85
CA CYS A 132 -24.13 -24.77 -2.67
C CYS A 132 -25.16 -24.91 -3.81
N LEU A 133 -26.39 -25.30 -3.48
CA LEU A 133 -27.48 -25.55 -4.44
C LEU A 133 -28.69 -24.63 -4.21
N SER A 134 -28.47 -23.42 -3.69
CA SER A 134 -29.48 -22.35 -3.71
C SER A 134 -29.60 -21.75 -5.12
N GLU A 135 -30.73 -21.11 -5.41
CA GLU A 135 -30.98 -20.43 -6.68
C GLU A 135 -29.91 -19.37 -6.99
N ALA A 136 -29.53 -18.57 -5.99
CA ALA A 136 -28.42 -17.62 -6.08
C ALA A 136 -27.08 -18.29 -6.43
N CYS A 137 -26.70 -19.36 -5.71
CA CYS A 137 -25.47 -20.09 -5.98
C CYS A 137 -25.43 -20.72 -7.38
N VAL A 138 -26.54 -21.27 -7.88
CA VAL A 138 -26.63 -21.80 -9.25
C VAL A 138 -26.56 -20.69 -10.29
N THR A 139 -27.22 -19.56 -10.03
CA THR A 139 -27.25 -18.39 -10.93
C THR A 139 -25.87 -17.75 -11.08
N VAL A 140 -25.20 -17.43 -9.96
CA VAL A 140 -23.87 -16.83 -9.99
C VAL A 140 -22.81 -17.81 -10.52
N ALA A 141 -22.92 -19.11 -10.23
CA ALA A 141 -22.07 -20.12 -10.83
C ALA A 141 -22.19 -20.15 -12.37
N SER A 142 -23.41 -20.04 -12.90
CA SER A 142 -23.65 -19.96 -14.34
C SER A 142 -22.99 -18.71 -14.94
N GLN A 143 -23.21 -17.53 -14.33
CA GLN A 143 -22.62 -16.26 -14.77
C GLN A 143 -21.08 -16.31 -14.81
N ILE A 144 -20.46 -16.86 -13.76
CA ILE A 144 -19.00 -17.01 -13.68
C ILE A 144 -18.49 -17.94 -14.79
N VAL A 145 -19.16 -19.09 -15.01
CA VAL A 145 -18.77 -20.07 -16.04
C VAL A 145 -18.92 -19.50 -17.45
N GLU A 146 -19.92 -18.65 -17.71
CA GLU A 146 -20.07 -17.92 -18.99
C GLU A 146 -19.02 -16.81 -19.17
N ALA A 147 -18.57 -16.18 -18.08
CA ALA A 147 -17.60 -15.09 -18.12
C ALA A 147 -16.15 -15.59 -18.33
N MET A 148 -15.82 -16.78 -17.84
CA MET A 148 -14.48 -17.38 -17.95
C MET A 148 -14.12 -17.85 -19.37
N ASP A 149 -12.82 -17.96 -19.65
CA ASP A 149 -12.26 -18.66 -20.79
C ASP A 149 -11.28 -19.75 -20.35
N ARG A 150 -11.81 -20.96 -20.12
CA ARG A 150 -11.01 -22.13 -19.69
C ARG A 150 -10.02 -22.66 -20.74
N SER A 151 -9.89 -21.99 -21.89
CA SER A 151 -8.85 -22.26 -22.89
C SER A 151 -7.56 -21.47 -22.65
N ALA A 152 -7.60 -20.42 -21.83
CA ALA A 152 -6.44 -19.67 -21.38
C ALA A 152 -5.83 -20.28 -20.10
N ASP A 153 -4.50 -20.23 -19.99
CA ASP A 153 -3.78 -20.61 -18.77
C ASP A 153 -3.87 -19.46 -17.74
N PRO A 154 -4.44 -19.69 -16.53
CA PRO A 154 -4.55 -18.66 -15.49
C PRO A 154 -3.20 -18.09 -15.04
N CYS A 155 -2.09 -18.79 -15.29
CA CYS A 155 -0.74 -18.36 -14.96
C CYS A 155 -0.03 -17.58 -16.09
N GLN A 156 -0.63 -17.49 -17.29
CA GLN A 156 -0.14 -16.64 -18.39
C GLN A 156 -0.92 -15.33 -18.50
N ASP A 157 -2.25 -15.40 -18.45
CA ASP A 157 -3.12 -14.21 -18.45
C ASP A 157 -4.41 -14.51 -17.67
N PHE A 158 -4.41 -14.15 -16.39
CA PHE A 158 -5.57 -14.39 -15.53
C PHE A 158 -6.79 -13.54 -15.92
N HIS A 159 -6.59 -12.37 -16.55
CA HIS A 159 -7.70 -11.56 -17.05
C HIS A 159 -8.38 -12.24 -18.24
N GLN A 160 -7.63 -12.85 -19.18
CA GLN A 160 -8.22 -13.67 -20.24
C GLN A 160 -8.93 -14.90 -19.65
N PHE A 161 -8.32 -15.60 -18.69
CA PHE A 161 -8.94 -16.75 -18.03
C PHE A 161 -10.26 -16.40 -17.32
N ALA A 162 -10.33 -15.26 -16.63
CA ALA A 162 -11.51 -14.84 -15.87
C ALA A 162 -12.58 -14.13 -16.72
N CYS A 163 -12.19 -13.37 -17.76
CA CYS A 163 -13.08 -12.48 -18.53
C CYS A 163 -13.20 -12.82 -20.03
N GLY A 164 -12.46 -13.79 -20.56
CA GLY A 164 -12.42 -14.09 -21.99
C GLY A 164 -13.75 -14.61 -22.56
N GLY A 165 -14.61 -15.22 -21.74
CA GLY A 165 -16.01 -15.49 -22.08
C GLY A 165 -16.86 -14.22 -22.07
N TRP A 166 -16.72 -13.39 -21.04
CA TRP A 166 -17.46 -12.13 -20.88
C TRP A 166 -17.19 -11.18 -22.06
N MET A 167 -15.93 -10.98 -22.45
CA MET A 167 -15.54 -10.11 -23.57
C MET A 167 -16.04 -10.61 -24.94
N ARG A 168 -16.27 -11.93 -25.09
CA ARG A 168 -16.88 -12.50 -26.30
C ARG A 168 -18.41 -12.37 -26.31
N LYS A 169 -19.04 -12.44 -25.13
CA LYS A 169 -20.51 -12.31 -24.97
C LYS A 169 -20.99 -10.86 -24.93
N ASN A 170 -20.11 -9.92 -24.53
CA ASN A 170 -20.39 -8.50 -24.41
C ASN A 170 -19.49 -7.69 -25.36
N PRO A 171 -19.79 -7.68 -26.68
CA PRO A 171 -19.19 -6.70 -27.59
C PRO A 171 -19.55 -5.28 -27.15
N LEU A 172 -18.77 -4.30 -27.59
CA LEU A 172 -19.02 -2.89 -27.30
C LEU A 172 -20.40 -2.46 -27.85
N PRO A 173 -21.33 -1.94 -27.01
CA PRO A 173 -22.63 -1.49 -27.49
C PRO A 173 -22.53 -0.22 -28.36
N ASP A 174 -23.49 -0.03 -29.27
CA ASP A 174 -23.59 1.19 -30.08
C ASP A 174 -23.63 2.44 -29.19
N GLY A 175 -22.81 3.45 -29.52
CA GLY A 175 -22.70 4.69 -28.75
C GLY A 175 -21.91 4.59 -27.45
N ARG A 176 -21.31 3.44 -27.13
CA ARG A 176 -20.31 3.31 -26.07
C ARG A 176 -18.90 3.31 -26.66
N SER A 177 -17.94 3.78 -25.87
CA SER A 177 -16.49 3.75 -26.17
C SER A 177 -15.74 2.78 -25.25
N ARG A 178 -16.28 2.57 -24.05
CA ARG A 178 -15.92 1.53 -23.08
C ARG A 178 -17.17 0.82 -22.60
N TRP A 179 -17.07 -0.48 -22.36
CA TRP A 179 -18.10 -1.31 -21.75
C TRP A 179 -17.48 -2.23 -20.73
N SER A 180 -18.11 -2.39 -19.56
CA SER A 180 -17.56 -3.11 -18.41
C SER A 180 -18.66 -3.55 -17.45
N THR A 181 -18.30 -4.36 -16.46
CA THR A 181 -19.16 -4.68 -15.31
C THR A 181 -19.76 -3.42 -14.66
N PHE A 182 -18.95 -2.37 -14.44
CA PHE A 182 -19.41 -1.08 -13.92
C PHE A 182 -20.45 -0.41 -14.84
N ASN A 183 -20.22 -0.41 -16.16
CA ASN A 183 -21.15 0.22 -17.11
C ASN A 183 -22.48 -0.56 -17.21
N SER A 184 -22.44 -1.88 -17.12
CA SER A 184 -23.63 -2.74 -17.13
C SER A 184 -24.53 -2.47 -15.91
N ILE A 185 -23.93 -2.30 -14.72
CA ILE A 185 -24.66 -1.90 -13.51
C ILE A 185 -25.21 -0.48 -13.63
N TRP A 186 -24.39 0.46 -14.12
CA TRP A 186 -24.83 1.84 -14.31
C TRP A 186 -26.04 1.94 -15.24
N GLU A 187 -26.06 1.23 -16.37
CA GLU A 187 -27.25 1.21 -17.23
C GLU A 187 -28.50 0.60 -16.59
N GLN A 188 -28.36 -0.41 -15.71
CA GLN A 188 -29.48 -0.95 -14.95
C GLN A 188 -30.03 0.09 -13.95
N ASN A 189 -29.15 0.80 -13.25
CA ASN A 189 -29.53 1.85 -12.31
C ASN A 189 -30.21 3.03 -13.05
N GLN A 190 -29.68 3.44 -14.20
CA GLN A 190 -30.30 4.44 -15.09
C GLN A 190 -31.70 3.98 -15.57
N ALA A 191 -31.86 2.70 -15.96
CA ALA A 191 -33.14 2.17 -16.40
C ALA A 191 -34.21 2.16 -15.28
N LEU A 192 -33.81 1.92 -14.03
CA LEU A 192 -34.70 2.07 -12.87
C LEU A 192 -35.06 3.54 -12.63
N LEU A 193 -34.08 4.44 -12.64
CA LEU A 193 -34.31 5.89 -12.47
C LEU A 193 -35.28 6.44 -13.53
N LYS A 194 -35.18 5.96 -14.79
CA LYS A 194 -36.14 6.26 -15.86
C LYS A 194 -37.57 5.91 -15.48
N HIS A 195 -37.78 4.70 -14.94
CA HIS A 195 -39.09 4.22 -14.51
C HIS A 195 -39.64 5.01 -13.32
N LEU A 196 -38.78 5.44 -12.39
CA LEU A 196 -39.17 6.29 -11.25
C LEU A 196 -39.60 7.69 -11.69
N LEU A 197 -38.84 8.32 -12.60
CA LEU A 197 -39.10 9.69 -13.06
C LEU A 197 -40.27 9.80 -14.07
N GLU A 198 -40.50 8.78 -14.90
CA GLU A 198 -41.59 8.76 -15.90
C GLU A 198 -42.92 8.20 -15.38
N ASN A 199 -43.00 7.82 -14.10
CA ASN A 199 -44.21 7.23 -13.54
C ASN A 199 -45.38 8.25 -13.55
N GLY A 200 -46.44 7.95 -14.30
CA GLY A 200 -47.65 8.77 -14.37
C GLY A 200 -48.46 8.89 -13.06
N THR A 201 -48.10 8.13 -12.01
CA THR A 201 -48.62 8.30 -10.64
C THR A 201 -47.55 8.82 -9.67
N PHE A 202 -46.48 9.43 -10.16
CA PHE A 202 -45.45 10.06 -9.32
C PHE A 202 -46.07 11.19 -8.48
N ASN A 203 -45.95 11.06 -7.17
CA ASN A 203 -46.34 12.07 -6.20
C ASN A 203 -45.15 12.29 -5.28
N GLY A 204 -44.21 13.14 -5.71
CA GLY A 204 -42.97 13.42 -4.98
C GLY A 204 -43.26 13.83 -3.54
N SER A 205 -42.57 13.16 -2.61
CA SER A 205 -42.70 13.37 -1.17
C SER A 205 -42.08 14.69 -0.68
N SER A 206 -41.26 15.32 -1.51
CA SER A 206 -40.61 16.61 -1.26
C SER A 206 -40.74 17.57 -2.48
N GLU A 207 -40.30 18.82 -2.36
CA GLU A 207 -40.12 19.74 -3.48
C GLU A 207 -38.92 19.37 -4.37
N ALA A 208 -37.79 19.01 -3.81
CA ALA A 208 -36.60 18.56 -4.54
C ALA A 208 -36.90 17.35 -5.43
N GLU A 209 -37.68 16.37 -4.95
CA GLU A 209 -38.14 15.24 -5.78
C GLU A 209 -39.00 15.70 -6.98
N ARG A 210 -39.83 16.73 -6.80
CA ARG A 210 -40.65 17.32 -7.89
C ARG A 210 -39.78 18.12 -8.86
N LYS A 211 -38.84 18.93 -8.37
CA LYS A 211 -37.82 19.63 -9.19
C LYS A 211 -36.99 18.65 -10.03
N THR A 212 -36.68 17.47 -9.48
CA THR A 212 -35.95 16.38 -10.17
C THR A 212 -36.75 15.85 -11.36
N GLN A 213 -38.06 15.61 -11.18
CA GLN A 213 -38.92 15.22 -12.29
C GLN A 213 -39.05 16.33 -13.36
N SER A 214 -39.34 17.57 -12.96
CA SER A 214 -39.44 18.72 -13.87
C SER A 214 -38.17 18.95 -14.70
N TYR A 215 -36.99 18.86 -14.07
CA TYR A 215 -35.70 19.01 -14.75
C TYR A 215 -35.52 17.92 -15.82
N TYR A 216 -35.73 16.66 -15.45
CA TYR A 216 -35.65 15.52 -16.36
C TYR A 216 -36.61 15.64 -17.56
N LEU A 217 -37.88 15.99 -17.30
CA LEU A 217 -38.89 16.18 -18.34
C LEU A 217 -38.56 17.34 -19.29
N SER A 218 -37.99 18.44 -18.77
CA SER A 218 -37.53 19.56 -19.61
C SER A 218 -36.41 19.13 -20.59
N CYS A 219 -35.52 18.23 -20.16
CA CYS A 219 -34.44 17.68 -21.01
C CYS A 219 -34.97 16.71 -22.08
N LEU A 220 -36.03 15.95 -21.77
CA LEU A 220 -36.70 15.06 -22.73
C LEU A 220 -37.49 15.79 -23.82
N ASN A 221 -37.90 17.04 -23.58
CA ASN A 221 -38.73 17.82 -24.49
C ASN A 221 -37.93 18.35 -25.70
N THR A 222 -37.48 17.45 -26.57
CA THR A 222 -36.66 17.79 -27.74
C THR A 222 -37.35 18.76 -28.69
N GLN A 223 -38.67 18.67 -28.88
CA GLN A 223 -39.41 19.65 -29.69
C GLN A 223 -39.18 21.07 -29.21
N ARG A 224 -39.24 21.30 -27.88
CA ARG A 224 -39.00 22.63 -27.29
C ARG A 224 -37.56 23.11 -27.44
N ILE A 225 -36.60 22.19 -27.46
CA ILE A 225 -35.17 22.49 -27.67
C ILE A 225 -34.92 22.85 -29.15
N GLU A 226 -35.47 22.09 -30.10
CA GLU A 226 -35.42 22.40 -31.53
C GLU A 226 -36.13 23.73 -31.86
N ASP A 227 -37.28 24.02 -31.25
CA ASP A 227 -38.03 25.28 -31.40
C ASP A 227 -37.24 26.52 -30.94
N LEU A 228 -36.32 26.35 -29.99
CA LEU A 228 -35.43 27.41 -29.47
C LEU A 228 -34.11 27.50 -30.25
N GLY A 229 -33.61 26.36 -30.73
CA GLY A 229 -32.40 26.27 -31.52
C GLY A 229 -31.17 26.87 -30.83
N ALA A 230 -30.42 27.69 -31.56
CA ALA A 230 -29.25 28.39 -31.04
C ALA A 230 -29.59 29.62 -30.16
N GLN A 231 -30.85 30.10 -30.18
CA GLN A 231 -31.21 31.43 -29.67
C GLN A 231 -30.84 31.65 -28.19
N PRO A 232 -31.05 30.70 -27.26
CA PRO A 232 -30.71 30.92 -25.84
C PRO A 232 -29.23 31.19 -25.60
N LEU A 233 -28.33 30.57 -26.38
CA LEU A 233 -26.88 30.82 -26.29
C LEU A 233 -26.48 32.11 -27.01
N VAL A 234 -27.12 32.46 -28.14
CA VAL A 234 -26.90 33.74 -28.84
C VAL A 234 -27.31 34.92 -27.95
N ASP A 235 -28.45 34.82 -27.25
CA ASP A 235 -28.92 35.82 -26.30
C ASP A 235 -27.96 35.94 -25.09
N LEU A 236 -27.47 34.81 -24.58
CA LEU A 236 -26.50 34.77 -23.48
C LEU A 236 -25.15 35.42 -23.85
N ILE A 237 -24.58 35.07 -25.00
CA ILE A 237 -23.34 35.67 -25.53
C ILE A 237 -23.53 37.18 -25.70
N THR A 238 -24.67 37.60 -26.27
CA THR A 238 -25.01 39.02 -26.47
C THR A 238 -25.13 39.78 -25.14
N LYS A 239 -25.76 39.16 -24.13
CA LYS A 239 -25.94 39.71 -22.78
C LYS A 239 -24.60 39.91 -22.04
N ILE A 240 -23.64 39.02 -22.21
CA ILE A 240 -22.32 39.10 -21.53
C ILE A 240 -21.39 40.10 -22.22
N GLY A 241 -21.46 40.22 -23.55
CA GLY A 241 -20.68 41.23 -24.28
C GLY A 241 -20.58 41.05 -25.79
N GLY A 242 -21.00 39.91 -26.35
CA GLY A 242 -20.75 39.55 -27.74
C GLY A 242 -19.30 39.12 -28.02
N TRP A 243 -19.03 38.69 -29.24
CA TRP A 243 -17.72 38.20 -29.69
C TRP A 243 -17.50 38.49 -31.18
N ASN A 244 -16.25 38.40 -31.64
CA ASN A 244 -15.86 38.80 -33.00
C ASN A 244 -16.32 37.80 -34.08
N MET A 245 -16.96 36.69 -33.68
CA MET A 245 -17.49 35.66 -34.56
C MET A 245 -18.72 36.14 -35.35
N THR A 246 -19.59 36.96 -34.74
CA THR A 246 -20.90 37.38 -35.29
C THR A 246 -20.95 38.83 -35.75
N GLY A 247 -19.85 39.59 -35.57
CA GLY A 247 -19.72 40.99 -35.94
C GLY A 247 -18.46 41.59 -35.33
N PRO A 248 -18.03 42.80 -35.75
CA PRO A 248 -16.80 43.40 -35.25
C PRO A 248 -16.86 43.65 -33.74
N TRP A 249 -15.82 43.20 -33.02
CA TRP A 249 -15.69 43.35 -31.58
C TRP A 249 -14.44 44.16 -31.22
N ASP A 250 -14.64 45.24 -30.47
CA ASP A 250 -13.58 46.06 -29.86
C ASP A 250 -14.17 46.68 -28.58
N LYS A 251 -13.89 46.07 -27.43
CA LYS A 251 -14.42 46.49 -26.12
C LYS A 251 -13.36 46.28 -25.03
N ASP A 252 -13.42 47.14 -24.03
CA ASP A 252 -12.56 47.06 -22.84
C ASP A 252 -13.36 46.59 -21.63
N ASN A 253 -13.77 45.32 -21.66
CA ASN A 253 -14.65 44.70 -20.64
C ASN A 253 -14.19 43.26 -20.27
N LEU A 254 -12.88 43.00 -20.35
CA LEU A 254 -12.28 41.69 -20.08
C LEU A 254 -12.70 41.15 -18.71
N MET A 255 -12.72 42.03 -17.71
CA MET A 255 -12.99 41.70 -16.31
C MET A 255 -14.45 41.32 -16.07
N GLU A 256 -15.37 42.07 -16.68
CA GLU A 256 -16.82 41.84 -16.61
C GLU A 256 -17.20 40.54 -17.31
N VAL A 257 -16.57 40.24 -18.46
CA VAL A 257 -16.76 38.95 -19.16
C VAL A 257 -16.21 37.81 -18.31
N LEU A 258 -15.00 37.93 -17.76
CA LEU A 258 -14.37 36.91 -16.91
C LEU A 258 -15.22 36.61 -15.66
N LYS A 259 -15.72 37.63 -14.98
CA LYS A 259 -16.67 37.50 -13.84
C LYS A 259 -17.92 36.71 -14.22
N MET A 260 -18.57 37.06 -15.33
CA MET A 260 -19.79 36.38 -15.77
C MET A 260 -19.52 34.93 -16.21
N VAL A 261 -18.52 34.71 -17.07
CA VAL A 261 -18.19 33.40 -17.64
C VAL A 261 -17.65 32.43 -16.58
N SER A 262 -16.72 32.89 -15.74
CA SER A 262 -16.06 32.03 -14.74
C SER A 262 -16.87 31.93 -13.44
N GLY A 263 -17.28 33.07 -12.86
CA GLY A 263 -17.98 33.10 -11.57
C GLY A 263 -19.45 32.66 -11.65
N LEU A 264 -20.25 33.32 -12.49
CA LEU A 264 -21.70 33.06 -12.56
C LEU A 264 -22.04 31.77 -13.35
N TYR A 265 -21.33 31.51 -14.45
CA TYR A 265 -21.62 30.39 -15.36
C TYR A 265 -20.64 29.20 -15.27
N ARG A 266 -19.66 29.26 -14.37
CA ARG A 266 -18.73 28.15 -14.05
C ARG A 266 -18.05 27.51 -15.28
N ALA A 267 -17.73 28.30 -16.30
CA ALA A 267 -16.99 27.86 -17.49
C ALA A 267 -15.45 27.93 -17.33
N GLN A 268 -14.96 28.58 -16.26
CA GLN A 268 -13.56 28.55 -15.78
C GLN A 268 -12.46 28.66 -16.86
N PRO A 269 -12.47 29.69 -17.73
CA PRO A 269 -11.33 30.00 -18.60
C PRO A 269 -10.11 30.41 -17.77
N PHE A 270 -8.92 30.04 -18.26
CA PHE A 270 -7.58 30.33 -17.70
C PHE A 270 -7.25 29.66 -16.36
N PHE A 271 -8.15 29.72 -15.38
CA PHE A 271 -7.97 29.14 -14.05
C PHE A 271 -9.32 28.76 -13.42
N SER A 272 -9.30 27.72 -12.59
CA SER A 272 -10.44 27.28 -11.79
C SER A 272 -10.35 27.92 -10.40
N VAL A 273 -11.50 28.32 -9.86
CA VAL A 273 -11.65 28.70 -8.45
C VAL A 273 -12.70 27.82 -7.82
N VAL A 274 -12.37 27.27 -6.65
CA VAL A 274 -13.29 26.49 -5.79
C VAL A 274 -13.12 26.89 -4.33
N VAL A 275 -14.09 26.49 -3.50
CA VAL A 275 -13.97 26.51 -2.04
C VAL A 275 -14.00 25.07 -1.55
N GLY A 276 -13.08 24.71 -0.66
CA GLY A 276 -13.00 23.39 -0.05
C GLY A 276 -12.12 23.40 1.20
N ALA A 277 -12.08 22.28 1.93
CA ALA A 277 -11.27 22.14 3.14
C ALA A 277 -9.79 22.48 2.87
N ASP A 278 -9.17 23.26 3.74
CA ASP A 278 -7.74 23.59 3.66
C ASP A 278 -6.92 22.33 3.93
N PRO A 279 -6.08 21.84 2.98
CA PRO A 279 -5.23 20.69 3.21
C PRO A 279 -4.41 20.74 4.51
N LYS A 280 -3.99 21.91 5.01
CA LYS A 280 -3.23 22.03 6.27
C LYS A 280 -4.09 22.40 7.50
N ASN A 281 -5.41 22.48 7.34
CA ASN A 281 -6.38 22.61 8.44
C ASN A 281 -7.77 22.08 8.01
N SER A 282 -8.00 20.78 8.17
CA SER A 282 -9.24 20.10 7.76
C SER A 282 -10.52 20.62 8.42
N ASN A 283 -10.41 21.41 9.50
CA ASN A 283 -11.52 22.03 10.22
C ASN A 283 -11.96 23.38 9.63
N SER A 284 -11.42 23.81 8.48
CA SER A 284 -11.78 25.08 7.86
C SER A 284 -11.77 25.00 6.34
N ASN A 285 -12.70 25.70 5.68
CA ASN A 285 -12.68 25.89 4.24
C ASN A 285 -11.74 27.05 3.84
N ILE A 286 -11.23 27.03 2.63
CA ILE A 286 -10.37 28.06 2.02
C ILE A 286 -10.68 28.21 0.52
N ILE A 287 -10.36 29.38 -0.04
CA ILE A 287 -10.38 29.60 -1.50
C ILE A 287 -9.19 28.85 -2.11
N GLN A 288 -9.44 28.09 -3.17
CA GLN A 288 -8.42 27.32 -3.89
C GLN A 288 -8.43 27.71 -5.37
N VAL A 289 -7.25 27.96 -5.95
CA VAL A 289 -7.06 28.38 -7.35
C VAL A 289 -6.10 27.43 -8.06
N ASP A 290 -6.49 26.94 -9.24
CA ASP A 290 -5.73 25.95 -9.99
C ASP A 290 -5.82 26.14 -11.52
N GLN A 291 -5.02 25.36 -12.25
CA GLN A 291 -4.97 25.35 -13.72
C GLN A 291 -6.25 24.83 -14.38
N SER A 292 -6.74 25.51 -15.42
CA SER A 292 -7.91 25.11 -16.23
C SER A 292 -7.92 25.79 -17.61
N GLY A 293 -8.97 25.55 -18.41
CA GLY A 293 -9.19 26.24 -19.68
C GLY A 293 -8.75 25.48 -20.93
N LEU A 294 -8.32 24.22 -20.77
CA LEU A 294 -8.23 23.26 -21.87
C LEU A 294 -9.56 22.54 -22.04
N PHE A 295 -9.92 22.20 -23.27
CA PHE A 295 -11.14 21.44 -23.59
C PHE A 295 -10.84 19.99 -23.97
N LEU A 296 -9.73 19.73 -24.66
CA LEU A 296 -9.30 18.36 -24.89
C LEU A 296 -8.83 17.73 -23.57
N PRO A 297 -9.07 16.41 -23.33
CA PRO A 297 -8.96 15.81 -21.99
C PRO A 297 -7.59 15.88 -21.30
N SER A 298 -6.52 16.20 -22.02
CA SER A 298 -5.18 16.44 -21.49
C SER A 298 -4.41 17.45 -22.36
N ARG A 299 -3.48 18.17 -21.71
CA ARG A 299 -2.45 19.00 -22.35
C ARG A 299 -1.72 18.30 -23.50
N ASP A 300 -1.51 16.99 -23.41
CA ASP A 300 -0.67 16.24 -24.35
C ASP A 300 -1.36 16.00 -25.71
N TYR A 301 -2.69 16.17 -25.80
CA TYR A 301 -3.40 16.28 -27.07
C TYR A 301 -2.95 17.49 -27.90
N TYR A 302 -2.67 18.62 -27.25
CA TYR A 302 -2.22 19.86 -27.92
C TYR A 302 -0.72 19.82 -28.28
N LEU A 303 0.08 19.07 -27.53
CA LEU A 303 1.55 19.11 -27.62
C LEU A 303 2.14 17.97 -28.45
N ASN A 304 1.60 16.74 -28.36
CA ASN A 304 2.04 15.61 -29.18
C ASN A 304 1.36 15.63 -30.56
N LYS A 305 1.58 16.72 -31.32
CA LYS A 305 0.87 17.02 -32.57
C LYS A 305 1.00 15.92 -33.63
N THR A 306 2.10 15.17 -33.64
CA THR A 306 2.34 14.06 -34.59
C THR A 306 1.56 12.79 -34.27
N ALA A 307 1.16 12.55 -33.02
CA ALA A 307 0.23 11.47 -32.68
C ALA A 307 -1.23 11.94 -32.80
N ASN A 308 -1.49 13.18 -32.38
CA ASN A 308 -2.83 13.70 -32.14
C ASN A 308 -3.40 14.59 -33.26
N GLU A 309 -2.77 14.61 -34.45
CA GLU A 309 -3.19 15.40 -35.62
C GLU A 309 -4.68 15.19 -35.98
N LYS A 310 -5.15 13.92 -36.02
CA LYS A 310 -6.57 13.55 -36.24
C LYS A 310 -7.50 14.27 -35.27
N VAL A 311 -7.14 14.31 -33.99
CA VAL A 311 -7.95 14.90 -32.91
C VAL A 311 -7.92 16.42 -32.98
N LEU A 312 -6.76 17.03 -33.22
CA LEU A 312 -6.63 18.48 -33.35
C LEU A 312 -7.37 19.02 -34.58
N MET A 313 -7.35 18.31 -35.70
CA MET A 313 -8.15 18.63 -36.88
C MET A 313 -9.66 18.51 -36.58
N ALA A 314 -10.10 17.39 -36.00
CA ALA A 314 -11.50 17.19 -35.64
C ALA A 314 -12.01 18.23 -34.63
N TYR A 315 -11.14 18.69 -33.72
CA TYR A 315 -11.44 19.74 -32.76
C TYR A 315 -11.59 21.10 -33.45
N LEU A 316 -10.68 21.46 -34.36
CA LEU A 316 -10.81 22.69 -35.15
C LEU A 316 -12.07 22.68 -36.03
N ASP A 317 -12.39 21.57 -36.69
CA ASP A 317 -13.60 21.44 -37.50
C ASP A 317 -14.87 21.59 -36.64
N TYR A 318 -14.88 21.03 -35.42
CA TYR A 318 -15.95 21.23 -34.43
C TYR A 318 -16.08 22.69 -33.98
N MET A 319 -14.97 23.35 -33.65
CA MET A 319 -14.94 24.78 -33.33
C MET A 319 -15.57 25.61 -34.47
N VAL A 320 -15.18 25.32 -35.71
CA VAL A 320 -15.69 26.03 -36.90
C VAL A 320 -17.16 25.77 -37.16
N GLU A 321 -17.62 24.52 -37.00
CA GLU A 321 -19.04 24.19 -37.16
C GLU A 321 -19.92 24.90 -36.12
N LEU A 322 -19.51 24.92 -34.85
CA LEU A 322 -20.24 25.67 -33.81
C LEU A 322 -20.19 27.18 -34.05
N GLY A 323 -19.05 27.72 -34.50
CA GLY A 323 -18.94 29.13 -34.87
C GLY A 323 -19.90 29.54 -35.99
N MET A 324 -20.10 28.69 -37.00
CA MET A 324 -21.09 28.90 -38.05
C MET A 324 -22.54 28.74 -37.55
N LEU A 325 -22.82 27.73 -36.70
CA LEU A 325 -24.16 27.53 -36.13
C LEU A 325 -24.61 28.70 -35.24
N LEU A 326 -23.66 29.42 -34.65
CA LEU A 326 -23.89 30.65 -33.88
C LEU A 326 -23.87 31.94 -34.73
N GLY A 327 -23.78 31.82 -36.06
CA GLY A 327 -23.95 32.93 -37.02
C GLY A 327 -22.67 33.49 -37.64
N GLY A 328 -21.53 32.83 -37.48
CA GLY A 328 -20.25 33.25 -38.08
C GLY A 328 -20.11 32.95 -39.58
N GLU A 329 -19.33 33.77 -40.29
CA GLU A 329 -18.94 33.52 -41.68
C GLU A 329 -17.77 32.54 -41.73
N LYS A 330 -17.90 31.44 -42.49
CA LYS A 330 -16.97 30.31 -42.51
C LYS A 330 -15.48 30.68 -42.55
N THR A 331 -15.08 31.60 -43.43
CA THR A 331 -13.68 31.97 -43.66
C THR A 331 -13.11 32.72 -42.46
N SER A 332 -13.85 33.70 -41.93
CA SER A 332 -13.51 34.42 -40.70
C SER A 332 -13.52 33.50 -39.48
N THR A 333 -14.56 32.65 -39.35
CA THR A 333 -14.68 31.65 -38.29
C THR A 333 -13.50 30.69 -38.28
N GLN A 334 -13.05 30.18 -39.43
CA GLN A 334 -11.90 29.28 -39.51
C GLN A 334 -10.61 29.95 -39.02
N LEU A 335 -10.39 31.22 -39.36
CA LEU A 335 -9.23 31.98 -38.86
C LEU A 335 -9.33 32.23 -37.35
N GLN A 336 -10.49 32.66 -36.85
CA GLN A 336 -10.69 32.96 -35.43
C GLN A 336 -10.58 31.71 -34.55
N MET A 337 -11.14 30.57 -34.99
CA MET A 337 -11.04 29.31 -34.24
C MET A 337 -9.62 28.73 -34.26
N GLN A 338 -8.86 28.90 -35.34
CA GLN A 338 -7.43 28.56 -35.36
C GLN A 338 -6.65 29.38 -34.31
N GLN A 339 -6.92 30.69 -34.19
CA GLN A 339 -6.29 31.53 -33.18
C GLN A 339 -6.62 31.10 -31.74
N ILE A 340 -7.85 30.62 -31.48
CA ILE A 340 -8.23 30.06 -30.17
C ILE A 340 -7.52 28.72 -29.92
N LEU A 341 -7.38 27.86 -30.93
CA LEU A 341 -6.65 26.59 -30.81
C LEU A 341 -5.14 26.81 -30.56
N ASP A 342 -4.55 27.83 -31.18
CA ASP A 342 -3.16 28.23 -30.93
C ASP A 342 -3.00 28.85 -29.52
N PHE A 343 -4.03 29.55 -29.01
CA PHE A 343 -4.08 30.04 -27.64
C PHE A 343 -4.19 28.89 -26.62
N GLU A 344 -5.13 27.95 -26.81
CA GLU A 344 -5.24 26.74 -25.97
C GLU A 344 -3.96 25.89 -26.03
N THR A 345 -3.30 25.78 -27.18
CA THR A 345 -1.99 25.11 -27.30
C THR A 345 -0.91 25.82 -26.48
N SER A 346 -0.93 27.16 -26.47
CA SER A 346 -0.01 27.97 -25.65
C SER A 346 -0.30 27.79 -24.16
N LEU A 347 -1.57 27.67 -23.77
CA LEU A 347 -2.00 27.38 -22.41
C LEU A 347 -1.57 25.97 -21.97
N ALA A 348 -1.77 24.96 -22.81
CA ALA A 348 -1.38 23.56 -22.56
C ALA A 348 0.13 23.38 -22.34
N ASN A 349 0.95 24.20 -23.02
CA ASN A 349 2.39 24.24 -22.79
C ASN A 349 2.76 24.76 -21.39
N ILE A 350 1.94 25.67 -20.82
CA ILE A 350 2.11 26.23 -19.47
C ILE A 350 1.53 25.27 -18.40
N THR A 351 0.45 24.54 -18.71
CA THR A 351 -0.19 23.54 -17.83
C THR A 351 0.83 22.51 -17.33
N VAL A 352 0.86 22.29 -16.01
CA VAL A 352 1.74 21.33 -15.34
C VAL A 352 1.24 19.89 -15.58
N PRO A 353 2.10 18.93 -15.98
CA PRO A 353 1.73 17.52 -16.16
C PRO A 353 1.20 16.85 -14.89
N GLN A 354 0.24 15.93 -15.04
CA GLN A 354 -0.47 15.32 -13.91
C GLN A 354 0.42 14.45 -13.01
N ASP A 355 1.44 13.79 -13.57
CA ASP A 355 2.40 12.99 -12.80
C ASP A 355 3.31 13.84 -11.88
N GLN A 356 3.47 15.13 -12.21
CA GLN A 356 4.21 16.10 -11.40
C GLN A 356 3.35 16.78 -10.31
N ARG A 357 2.03 16.52 -10.31
CA ARG A 357 1.04 17.10 -9.38
C ARG A 357 0.59 16.15 -8.26
N ARG A 358 1.23 14.97 -8.11
CA ARG A 358 0.86 13.98 -7.08
C ARG A 358 1.36 14.34 -5.67
N ASP A 359 2.43 15.13 -5.55
CA ASP A 359 3.06 15.50 -4.27
C ASP A 359 2.41 16.77 -3.71
N GLU A 360 1.40 16.59 -2.84
CA GLU A 360 0.57 17.67 -2.30
C GLU A 360 1.40 18.65 -1.45
N GLU A 361 2.36 18.15 -0.66
CA GLU A 361 3.23 19.03 0.14
C GLU A 361 4.04 20.01 -0.73
N LYS A 362 4.43 19.62 -1.95
CA LYS A 362 5.09 20.52 -2.92
C LYS A 362 4.14 21.50 -3.58
N ILE A 363 2.94 21.10 -4.01
CA ILE A 363 2.05 21.99 -4.76
C ILE A 363 1.19 22.91 -3.88
N TYR A 364 1.08 22.64 -2.58
CA TYR A 364 0.37 23.50 -1.64
C TYR A 364 1.08 24.85 -1.44
N HIS A 365 0.52 25.93 -1.97
CA HIS A 365 1.02 27.29 -1.76
C HIS A 365 -0.06 28.23 -1.22
N LYS A 366 -0.10 28.39 0.11
CA LYS A 366 -0.98 29.37 0.77
C LYS A 366 -0.40 30.78 0.72
N VAL A 367 -1.18 31.73 0.20
CA VAL A 367 -0.86 33.15 0.04
C VAL A 367 -2.06 34.00 0.44
N THR A 368 -1.92 35.33 0.48
CA THR A 368 -3.04 36.28 0.53
C THR A 368 -3.50 36.70 -0.88
N ILE A 369 -4.72 37.25 -1.00
CA ILE A 369 -5.17 37.92 -2.23
C ILE A 369 -4.16 39.00 -2.68
N SER A 370 -3.58 39.75 -1.75
CA SER A 370 -2.57 40.78 -2.06
C SER A 370 -1.30 40.22 -2.74
N GLU A 371 -0.85 39.02 -2.34
CA GLU A 371 0.32 38.35 -2.91
C GLU A 371 -0.02 37.67 -4.25
N LEU A 372 -1.23 37.12 -4.39
CA LEU A 372 -1.76 36.63 -5.66
C LEU A 372 -1.87 37.77 -6.69
N GLN A 373 -2.29 38.97 -6.27
CA GLN A 373 -2.35 40.17 -7.11
C GLN A 373 -0.97 40.61 -7.62
N LEU A 374 0.09 40.41 -6.83
CA LEU A 374 1.47 40.67 -7.23
C LEU A 374 2.04 39.57 -8.14
N LEU A 375 1.63 38.33 -7.96
CA LEU A 375 2.05 37.16 -8.76
C LEU A 375 1.41 37.16 -10.16
N ALA A 376 0.11 37.44 -10.23
CA ALA A 376 -0.71 37.29 -11.43
C ALA A 376 -1.52 38.57 -11.75
N PRO A 377 -0.88 39.73 -12.00
CA PRO A 377 -1.53 41.04 -12.09
C PRO A 377 -2.47 41.26 -13.29
N ALA A 378 -2.67 40.29 -14.19
CA ALA A 378 -3.61 40.41 -15.32
C ALA A 378 -5.10 40.41 -14.93
N VAL A 379 -5.42 40.04 -13.69
CA VAL A 379 -6.78 40.00 -13.12
C VAL A 379 -6.78 40.80 -11.82
N ASP A 380 -7.85 41.53 -11.53
CA ASP A 380 -8.09 42.09 -10.20
C ASP A 380 -8.69 40.99 -9.31
N TRP A 381 -7.85 40.30 -8.55
CA TRP A 381 -8.25 39.10 -7.82
C TRP A 381 -9.24 39.40 -6.68
N LEU A 382 -9.15 40.58 -6.07
CA LEU A 382 -10.10 40.98 -5.03
C LEU A 382 -11.49 41.22 -5.63
N ASP A 383 -11.55 41.95 -6.75
CA ASP A 383 -12.80 42.24 -7.47
C ASP A 383 -13.41 40.98 -8.13
N PHE A 384 -12.57 40.06 -8.64
CA PHE A 384 -13.02 38.77 -9.18
C PHE A 384 -13.60 37.86 -8.09
N LEU A 385 -12.87 37.68 -6.98
CA LEU A 385 -13.28 36.77 -5.92
C LEU A 385 -14.49 37.32 -5.13
N THR A 386 -14.55 38.63 -4.90
CA THR A 386 -15.71 39.27 -4.23
C THR A 386 -16.98 39.14 -5.08
N PHE A 387 -16.88 39.23 -6.41
CA PHE A 387 -18.00 38.93 -7.30
C PHE A 387 -18.39 37.44 -7.25
N SER A 388 -17.41 36.55 -7.39
CA SER A 388 -17.63 35.11 -7.55
C SER A 388 -18.09 34.42 -6.26
N LEU A 389 -17.80 34.99 -5.09
CA LEU A 389 -18.15 34.47 -3.76
C LEU A 389 -19.16 35.37 -3.02
N SER A 390 -19.83 36.26 -3.76
CA SER A 390 -20.91 37.12 -3.25
C SER A 390 -22.04 36.28 -2.62
N PRO A 391 -22.56 36.64 -1.42
CA PRO A 391 -22.45 37.94 -0.76
C PRO A 391 -21.33 38.05 0.29
N LEU A 392 -20.28 37.22 0.26
CA LEU A 392 -19.21 37.31 1.26
C LEU A 392 -18.34 38.56 1.07
N GLU A 393 -18.11 39.26 2.17
CA GLU A 393 -17.09 40.32 2.24
C GLU A 393 -15.69 39.68 2.31
N LEU A 394 -14.86 39.99 1.31
CA LEU A 394 -13.45 39.60 1.22
C LEU A 394 -12.56 40.85 1.35
N ASN A 395 -11.28 40.65 1.64
CA ASN A 395 -10.28 41.72 1.69
C ASN A 395 -8.93 41.23 1.14
N ASP A 396 -7.97 42.13 1.00
CA ASP A 396 -6.64 41.85 0.45
C ASP A 396 -5.80 40.86 1.28
N THR A 397 -6.10 40.70 2.58
CA THR A 397 -5.46 39.72 3.47
C THR A 397 -6.12 38.34 3.49
N GLU A 398 -7.21 38.14 2.74
CA GLU A 398 -7.92 36.86 2.64
C GLU A 398 -6.98 35.73 2.15
N PRO A 399 -6.94 34.57 2.82
CA PRO A 399 -6.04 33.48 2.44
C PRO A 399 -6.58 32.65 1.26
N VAL A 400 -5.68 32.31 0.34
CA VAL A 400 -5.93 31.52 -0.88
C VAL A 400 -4.86 30.44 -1.00
N VAL A 401 -5.22 29.23 -1.41
CA VAL A 401 -4.28 28.18 -1.81
C VAL A 401 -4.13 28.19 -3.33
N LEU A 402 -2.90 28.21 -3.82
CA LEU A 402 -2.57 28.04 -5.23
C LEU A 402 -1.94 26.65 -5.43
N TYR A 403 -2.50 25.81 -6.30
CA TYR A 403 -1.91 24.51 -6.66
C TYR A 403 -1.05 24.57 -7.95
N ALA A 404 -1.02 25.73 -8.62
CA ALA A 404 -0.29 25.94 -9.87
C ALA A 404 0.28 27.37 -9.94
N ARG A 405 1.22 27.69 -9.04
CA ARG A 405 1.73 29.07 -8.85
C ARG A 405 2.42 29.63 -10.09
N GLU A 406 3.40 28.91 -10.64
CA GLU A 406 4.18 29.31 -11.81
C GLU A 406 3.32 29.31 -13.09
N TYR A 407 2.26 28.50 -13.12
CA TYR A 407 1.22 28.53 -14.14
C TYR A 407 0.46 29.86 -14.10
N LEU A 408 -0.08 30.26 -12.94
CA LEU A 408 -0.84 31.51 -12.80
C LEU A 408 -0.02 32.76 -13.19
N GLN A 409 1.27 32.79 -12.85
CA GLN A 409 2.19 33.84 -13.30
C GLN A 409 2.31 33.86 -14.83
N GLN A 410 2.58 32.71 -15.47
CA GLN A 410 2.73 32.61 -16.92
C GLN A 410 1.42 32.87 -17.69
N VAL A 411 0.27 32.49 -17.13
CA VAL A 411 -1.06 32.81 -17.66
C VAL A 411 -1.33 34.31 -17.57
N SER A 412 -0.97 34.97 -16.46
CA SER A 412 -1.04 36.43 -16.34
C SER A 412 -0.14 37.11 -17.38
N GLU A 413 1.06 36.59 -17.65
CA GLU A 413 1.89 37.06 -18.76
C GLU A 413 1.27 36.81 -20.14
N LEU A 414 0.63 35.65 -20.36
CA LEU A 414 -0.03 35.30 -21.61
C LEU A 414 -1.23 36.21 -21.89
N ILE A 415 -2.08 36.46 -20.89
CA ILE A 415 -3.21 37.41 -20.97
C ILE A 415 -2.70 38.80 -21.36
N ASN A 416 -1.71 39.34 -20.64
CA ASN A 416 -1.16 40.68 -20.91
C ASN A 416 -0.46 40.83 -22.28
N LYS A 417 -0.08 39.71 -22.93
CA LYS A 417 0.55 39.70 -24.26
C LYS A 417 -0.44 39.42 -25.41
N THR A 418 -1.69 39.06 -25.11
CA THR A 418 -2.68 38.61 -26.09
C THR A 418 -3.67 39.73 -26.43
N ASP A 419 -4.15 39.74 -27.67
CA ASP A 419 -5.16 40.70 -28.12
C ASP A 419 -6.50 40.55 -27.38
N LYS A 420 -7.17 41.66 -27.08
CA LYS A 420 -8.42 41.69 -26.30
C LYS A 420 -9.57 40.96 -27.01
N SER A 421 -9.66 41.03 -28.34
CA SER A 421 -10.66 40.28 -29.10
C SER A 421 -10.40 38.79 -29.07
N LEU A 422 -9.14 38.33 -29.08
CA LEU A 422 -8.83 36.91 -28.95
C LEU A 422 -9.13 36.38 -27.54
N LEU A 423 -8.79 37.15 -26.50
CA LEU A 423 -9.14 36.79 -25.11
C LEU A 423 -10.65 36.69 -24.89
N ASN A 424 -11.43 37.65 -25.38
CA ASN A 424 -12.89 37.59 -25.31
C ASN A 424 -13.46 36.43 -26.14
N ASN A 425 -12.95 36.21 -27.35
CA ASN A 425 -13.35 35.07 -28.19
C ASN A 425 -13.12 33.72 -27.48
N TYR A 426 -11.97 33.55 -26.82
CA TYR A 426 -11.67 32.33 -26.04
C TYR A 426 -12.57 32.19 -24.79
N MET A 427 -12.83 33.26 -24.02
CA MET A 427 -13.78 33.18 -22.89
C MET A 427 -15.21 32.88 -23.34
N MET A 428 -15.65 33.44 -24.48
CA MET A 428 -16.95 33.13 -25.06
C MET A 428 -16.98 31.70 -25.62
N TRP A 429 -15.86 31.19 -26.13
CA TRP A 429 -15.71 29.80 -26.55
C TRP A 429 -15.82 28.80 -25.39
N THR A 430 -15.21 29.06 -24.23
CA THR A 430 -15.41 28.17 -23.05
C THR A 430 -16.85 28.20 -22.54
N LEU A 431 -17.56 29.34 -22.65
CA LEU A 431 -19.00 29.40 -22.38
C LEU A 431 -19.83 28.59 -23.40
N VAL A 432 -19.50 28.67 -24.69
CA VAL A 432 -20.14 27.88 -25.76
C VAL A 432 -19.96 26.40 -25.45
N GLN A 433 -18.73 25.94 -25.22
CA GLN A 433 -18.39 24.56 -24.83
C GLN A 433 -19.22 24.06 -23.64
N LYS A 434 -19.35 24.89 -22.59
CA LYS A 434 -20.14 24.59 -21.38
C LYS A 434 -21.64 24.39 -21.67
N SER A 435 -22.14 24.96 -22.77
CA SER A 435 -23.57 25.01 -23.10
C SER A 435 -23.99 24.11 -24.27
N VAL A 436 -23.07 23.52 -25.05
CA VAL A 436 -23.39 22.73 -26.28
C VAL A 436 -24.40 21.62 -26.03
N ALA A 437 -24.31 20.93 -24.88
CA ALA A 437 -25.13 19.77 -24.54
C ALA A 437 -26.60 20.09 -24.19
N THR A 438 -27.01 21.37 -24.19
CA THR A 438 -28.38 21.79 -23.88
C THR A 438 -29.11 22.48 -25.05
N LEU A 439 -28.54 22.39 -26.26
CA LEU A 439 -29.03 22.99 -27.51
C LEU A 439 -29.58 21.94 -28.50
N ASP A 440 -29.98 22.40 -29.69
CA ASP A 440 -30.57 21.58 -30.76
C ASP A 440 -29.61 20.54 -31.38
N GLN A 441 -30.19 19.57 -32.10
CA GLN A 441 -29.52 18.41 -32.68
C GLN A 441 -28.32 18.77 -33.57
N ARG A 442 -28.23 19.99 -34.14
CA ARG A 442 -27.08 20.42 -34.95
C ARG A 442 -25.83 20.58 -34.09
N PHE A 443 -25.97 21.04 -32.85
CA PHE A 443 -24.89 21.18 -31.88
C PHE A 443 -24.40 19.81 -31.39
N GLU A 444 -25.33 18.88 -31.14
CA GLU A 444 -24.99 17.48 -30.80
C GLU A 444 -24.28 16.78 -31.97
N ASN A 445 -24.78 16.93 -33.20
CA ASN A 445 -24.19 16.35 -34.41
C ASN A 445 -22.78 16.86 -34.71
N ALA A 446 -22.45 18.10 -34.29
CA ALA A 446 -21.09 18.62 -34.35
C ALA A 446 -20.21 17.97 -33.27
N GLN A 447 -20.70 17.90 -32.02
CA GLN A 447 -19.98 17.26 -30.91
C GLN A 447 -19.67 15.78 -31.20
N ASP A 448 -20.59 15.05 -31.83
CA ASP A 448 -20.41 13.63 -32.21
C ASP A 448 -19.19 13.36 -33.08
N LYS A 449 -18.83 14.26 -34.00
CA LYS A 449 -17.68 14.07 -34.92
C LYS A 449 -16.35 14.14 -34.16
N LEU A 450 -16.30 14.98 -33.14
CA LEU A 450 -15.16 15.09 -32.24
C LEU A 450 -15.11 13.91 -31.26
N LEU A 451 -16.25 13.48 -30.71
CA LEU A 451 -16.32 12.30 -29.85
C LEU A 451 -15.98 11.00 -30.61
N GLU A 452 -16.36 10.89 -31.88
CA GLU A 452 -15.94 9.79 -32.76
C GLU A 452 -14.41 9.80 -33.00
N SER A 453 -13.80 10.98 -33.01
CA SER A 453 -12.35 11.14 -33.18
C SER A 453 -11.55 10.90 -31.91
N LEU A 454 -12.09 11.27 -30.73
CA LEU A 454 -11.49 11.11 -29.39
C LEU A 454 -11.71 9.72 -28.77
N TYR A 455 -12.87 9.11 -29.02
CA TYR A 455 -13.35 7.92 -28.30
C TYR A 455 -13.82 6.79 -29.22
N GLY A 456 -13.78 6.97 -30.55
CA GLY A 456 -14.18 5.95 -31.53
C GLY A 456 -15.68 5.64 -31.56
N THR A 457 -16.53 6.52 -31.01
CA THR A 457 -17.98 6.31 -30.90
C THR A 457 -18.77 7.63 -30.98
N LYS A 458 -20.07 7.56 -31.27
CA LYS A 458 -20.98 8.73 -31.31
C LYS A 458 -21.94 8.74 -30.12
N LYS A 459 -22.13 9.91 -29.51
CA LYS A 459 -23.03 10.11 -28.36
C LYS A 459 -24.50 10.06 -28.78
N SER A 460 -24.88 10.48 -30.00
CA SER A 460 -26.27 10.35 -30.50
C SER A 460 -26.81 8.91 -30.57
N CYS A 461 -25.94 7.90 -30.59
CA CYS A 461 -26.35 6.50 -30.46
C CYS A 461 -26.79 6.13 -29.04
N THR A 462 -26.49 6.96 -28.03
CA THR A 462 -27.03 6.84 -26.67
C THR A 462 -28.45 7.43 -26.61
N PRO A 463 -29.47 6.69 -26.12
CA PRO A 463 -30.84 7.20 -26.01
C PRO A 463 -30.93 8.49 -25.20
N ARG A 464 -31.69 9.48 -25.69
CA ARG A 464 -31.88 10.81 -25.06
C ARG A 464 -32.21 10.73 -23.55
N TRP A 465 -33.00 9.74 -23.15
CA TRP A 465 -33.38 9.54 -21.75
C TRP A 465 -32.17 9.25 -20.84
N GLN A 466 -31.18 8.47 -21.27
CA GLN A 466 -29.96 8.23 -20.49
C GLN A 466 -29.13 9.52 -20.35
N THR A 467 -28.99 10.30 -21.43
CA THR A 467 -28.37 11.63 -21.37
C THR A 467 -29.10 12.53 -20.36
N CYS A 468 -30.43 12.51 -20.34
CA CYS A 468 -31.22 13.32 -19.41
C CYS A 468 -31.13 12.86 -17.95
N ILE A 469 -31.08 11.55 -17.66
CA ILE A 469 -30.85 11.08 -16.28
C ILE A 469 -29.43 11.46 -15.82
N GLY A 470 -28.41 11.33 -16.67
CA GLY A 470 -27.06 11.82 -16.36
C GLY A 470 -27.03 13.29 -15.95
N ASN A 471 -27.62 14.18 -16.77
CA ASN A 471 -27.73 15.61 -16.43
C ASN A 471 -28.59 15.86 -15.16
N THR A 472 -29.54 14.97 -14.85
CA THR A 472 -30.37 15.06 -13.64
C THR A 472 -29.59 14.62 -12.39
N ASP A 473 -28.67 13.65 -12.51
CA ASP A 473 -27.78 13.21 -11.43
C ASP A 473 -26.70 14.28 -11.16
N ASP A 474 -26.12 14.84 -12.23
CA ASP A 474 -25.15 15.95 -12.20
C ASP A 474 -25.68 17.25 -11.53
N THR A 475 -27.02 17.40 -11.41
CA THR A 475 -27.66 18.63 -10.89
C THR A 475 -28.50 18.41 -9.63
N LEU A 476 -29.23 17.30 -9.55
CA LEU A 476 -30.22 16.97 -8.51
C LEU A 476 -29.96 15.58 -7.89
N GLY A 477 -28.75 15.05 -8.02
CA GLY A 477 -28.38 13.68 -7.68
C GLY A 477 -28.63 13.22 -6.24
N PHE A 478 -28.73 14.11 -5.25
CA PHE A 478 -29.16 13.71 -3.89
C PHE A 478 -30.68 13.49 -3.81
N ALA A 479 -31.48 14.27 -4.54
CA ALA A 479 -32.93 14.05 -4.65
C ALA A 479 -33.26 12.86 -5.58
N LEU A 480 -32.51 12.71 -6.67
CA LEU A 480 -32.54 11.50 -7.50
C LEU A 480 -32.10 10.25 -6.70
N GLY A 481 -31.09 10.41 -5.83
CA GLY A 481 -30.62 9.38 -4.92
C GLY A 481 -31.63 9.00 -3.84
N ALA A 482 -32.43 9.94 -3.33
CA ALA A 482 -33.56 9.65 -2.47
C ALA A 482 -34.57 8.71 -3.16
N LEU A 483 -34.91 8.99 -4.42
CA LEU A 483 -35.78 8.10 -5.22
C LEU A 483 -35.14 6.73 -5.47
N PHE A 484 -33.83 6.69 -5.76
CA PHE A 484 -33.08 5.43 -5.96
C PHE A 484 -33.09 4.56 -4.70
N VAL A 485 -32.65 5.10 -3.56
CA VAL A 485 -32.53 4.40 -2.28
C VAL A 485 -33.89 3.87 -1.82
N LYS A 486 -34.96 4.68 -1.93
CA LYS A 486 -36.34 4.26 -1.63
C LYS A 486 -36.84 3.09 -2.49
N ALA A 487 -36.20 2.81 -3.63
CA ALA A 487 -36.57 1.75 -4.56
C ALA A 487 -35.64 0.52 -4.55
N THR A 488 -34.36 0.68 -4.20
CA THR A 488 -33.34 -0.39 -4.30
C THR A 488 -32.82 -0.92 -2.97
N PHE A 489 -32.70 -0.07 -1.96
CA PHE A 489 -31.70 -0.30 -0.91
C PHE A 489 -32.33 -0.75 0.41
N ASP A 490 -32.04 -1.99 0.80
CA ASP A 490 -32.49 -2.54 2.08
C ASP A 490 -31.53 -2.20 3.23
N LYS A 491 -32.05 -2.13 4.45
CA LYS A 491 -31.25 -1.78 5.63
C LYS A 491 -30.20 -2.85 5.99
N HIS A 492 -30.47 -4.12 5.74
CA HIS A 492 -29.61 -5.22 6.17
C HIS A 492 -28.31 -5.28 5.34
N SER A 493 -28.36 -4.89 4.06
CA SER A 493 -27.18 -4.71 3.23
C SER A 493 -26.21 -3.64 3.76
N LYS A 494 -26.70 -2.58 4.43
CA LYS A 494 -25.84 -1.61 5.14
C LYS A 494 -25.14 -2.25 6.34
N GLU A 495 -25.87 -2.96 7.18
CA GLU A 495 -25.33 -3.66 8.37
C GLU A 495 -24.24 -4.68 7.99
N ILE A 496 -24.41 -5.43 6.89
CA ILE A 496 -23.40 -6.38 6.39
C ILE A 496 -22.18 -5.67 5.80
N ALA A 497 -22.37 -4.55 5.10
CA ALA A 497 -21.26 -3.76 4.57
C ALA A 497 -20.43 -3.10 5.69
N GLU A 498 -21.09 -2.63 6.76
CA GLU A 498 -20.48 -2.13 8.00
C GLU A 498 -19.68 -3.22 8.73
N GLU A 499 -20.14 -4.48 8.75
CA GLU A 499 -19.34 -5.61 9.24
C GLU A 499 -18.09 -5.84 8.37
N MET A 500 -18.27 -5.92 7.04
CA MET A 500 -17.19 -6.23 6.11
C MET A 500 -16.05 -5.20 6.09
N ILE A 501 -16.35 -3.89 6.15
CA ILE A 501 -15.28 -2.87 6.22
C ILE A 501 -14.49 -2.97 7.52
N ASN A 502 -15.12 -3.34 8.64
CA ASN A 502 -14.44 -3.51 9.92
C ASN A 502 -13.53 -4.76 9.95
N GLU A 503 -13.91 -5.83 9.26
CA GLU A 503 -13.04 -7.00 9.02
C GLU A 503 -11.79 -6.64 8.19
N ILE A 504 -11.97 -5.83 7.15
CA ILE A 504 -10.89 -5.39 6.25
C ILE A 504 -9.95 -4.40 6.95
N ARG A 505 -10.50 -3.43 7.70
CA ARG A 505 -9.77 -2.54 8.61
C ARG A 505 -8.94 -3.34 9.62
N SER A 506 -9.51 -4.42 10.17
CA SER A 506 -8.83 -5.31 11.12
C SER A 506 -7.72 -6.13 10.46
N ALA A 507 -7.92 -6.64 9.24
CA ALA A 507 -6.90 -7.37 8.48
C ALA A 507 -5.73 -6.45 8.05
N PHE A 508 -6.02 -5.22 7.63
CA PHE A 508 -5.01 -4.21 7.32
C PHE A 508 -4.13 -3.88 8.54
N LYS A 509 -4.75 -3.61 9.70
CA LYS A 509 -4.02 -3.35 10.96
C LYS A 509 -3.13 -4.51 11.40
N GLN A 510 -3.55 -5.75 11.17
CA GLN A 510 -2.73 -6.95 11.41
C GLN A 510 -1.60 -7.13 10.39
N ALA A 511 -1.77 -6.64 9.16
CA ALA A 511 -0.70 -6.62 8.16
C ALA A 511 0.40 -5.61 8.54
N LEU A 512 0.03 -4.43 9.10
CA LEU A 512 0.98 -3.42 9.58
C LEU A 512 2.01 -4.00 10.57
N ASP A 513 1.60 -4.86 11.51
CA ASP A 513 2.50 -5.50 12.48
C ASP A 513 3.60 -6.37 11.84
N ARG A 514 3.40 -6.81 10.58
CA ARG A 514 4.35 -7.64 9.83
C ARG A 514 5.23 -6.83 8.88
N LEU A 515 5.01 -5.51 8.75
CA LEU A 515 5.81 -4.63 7.91
C LEU A 515 7.13 -4.28 8.59
N SER A 516 8.17 -5.08 8.33
CA SER A 516 9.54 -4.89 8.85
C SER A 516 10.25 -3.64 8.33
N TRP A 517 9.75 -3.01 7.28
CA TRP A 517 10.36 -1.83 6.66
C TRP A 517 9.94 -0.50 7.28
N MET A 518 8.82 -0.51 8.01
CA MET A 518 8.30 0.64 8.75
C MET A 518 8.80 0.53 10.20
N ASP A 519 9.08 1.65 10.85
CA ASP A 519 9.41 1.67 12.28
C ASP A 519 8.17 1.45 13.18
N SER A 520 8.37 1.25 14.49
CA SER A 520 7.27 0.99 15.43
C SER A 520 6.35 2.19 15.70
N GLU A 521 6.87 3.42 15.61
CA GLU A 521 6.10 4.63 15.86
C GLU A 521 5.20 4.92 14.64
N THR A 522 5.76 4.89 13.44
CA THR A 522 5.01 5.03 12.18
C THR A 522 3.99 3.88 12.03
N ARG A 523 4.31 2.64 12.41
CA ARG A 523 3.32 1.53 12.44
C ARG A 523 2.14 1.83 13.38
N GLN A 524 2.39 2.37 14.57
CA GLN A 524 1.31 2.70 15.50
C GLN A 524 0.49 3.88 14.99
N ALA A 525 1.13 4.95 14.49
CA ALA A 525 0.44 6.09 13.89
C ALA A 525 -0.43 5.67 12.68
N ALA A 526 0.02 4.67 11.89
CA ALA A 526 -0.76 4.14 10.79
C ALA A 526 -1.99 3.33 11.25
N LYS A 527 -1.89 2.60 12.38
CA LYS A 527 -3.06 1.98 13.03
C LYS A 527 -4.04 3.03 13.56
N ASP A 528 -3.53 4.04 14.26
CA ASP A 528 -4.31 5.19 14.75
C ASP A 528 -5.05 5.91 13.60
N LYS A 529 -4.42 6.04 12.43
CA LYS A 529 -5.08 6.59 11.23
C LYS A 529 -6.17 5.66 10.71
N ALA A 530 -5.91 4.35 10.61
CA ALA A 530 -6.88 3.36 10.12
C ALA A 530 -8.13 3.25 11.02
N ASP A 531 -7.95 3.41 12.34
CA ASP A 531 -9.05 3.48 13.32
C ASP A 531 -9.84 4.79 13.25
N ALA A 532 -9.23 5.88 12.78
CA ALA A 532 -9.88 7.16 12.58
C ALA A 532 -10.50 7.36 11.18
N ILE A 533 -10.41 6.36 10.28
CA ILE A 533 -11.08 6.42 8.98
C ILE A 533 -12.59 6.37 9.21
N TYR A 534 -13.30 7.41 8.78
CA TYR A 534 -14.76 7.48 8.85
C TYR A 534 -15.39 6.76 7.64
N ASP A 535 -16.26 5.78 7.88
CA ASP A 535 -16.98 5.05 6.82
C ASP A 535 -18.39 5.62 6.56
N MET A 536 -18.75 5.69 5.27
CA MET A 536 -20.04 6.19 4.80
C MET A 536 -20.62 5.22 3.76
N ILE A 537 -21.74 4.57 4.08
CA ILE A 537 -22.26 3.39 3.36
C ILE A 537 -23.70 3.62 2.91
N GLY A 538 -23.97 3.34 1.63
CA GLY A 538 -25.27 3.47 0.96
C GLY A 538 -25.58 4.91 0.56
N PHE A 539 -25.88 5.76 1.54
CA PHE A 539 -26.35 7.13 1.34
C PHE A 539 -26.18 7.99 2.60
N PRO A 540 -26.15 9.33 2.49
CA PRO A 540 -26.25 10.23 3.64
C PRO A 540 -27.71 10.34 4.10
N GLU A 541 -27.95 10.18 5.41
CA GLU A 541 -29.30 10.01 5.97
C GLU A 541 -30.27 11.18 5.68
N PHE A 542 -29.76 12.41 5.50
CA PHE A 542 -30.58 13.62 5.25
C PHE A 542 -31.49 13.51 4.02
N ILE A 543 -31.13 12.70 3.01
CA ILE A 543 -31.96 12.54 1.80
C ILE A 543 -33.29 11.81 2.07
N LEU A 544 -33.41 11.14 3.21
CA LEU A 544 -34.64 10.46 3.61
C LEU A 544 -35.57 11.34 4.47
N ASP A 545 -35.10 12.49 4.97
CA ASP A 545 -35.98 13.53 5.51
C ASP A 545 -36.37 14.51 4.38
N PRO A 546 -37.67 14.59 3.99
CA PRO A 546 -38.10 15.49 2.93
C PRO A 546 -37.78 16.96 3.18
N LYS A 547 -37.70 17.39 4.44
CA LYS A 547 -37.40 18.78 4.79
C LYS A 547 -35.91 19.08 4.62
N GLU A 548 -35.02 18.23 5.13
CA GLU A 548 -33.57 18.46 4.98
C GLU A 548 -33.14 18.36 3.50
N LEU A 549 -33.78 17.46 2.73
CA LEU A 549 -33.60 17.38 1.29
C LEU A 549 -34.11 18.63 0.55
N ASP A 550 -35.25 19.19 0.96
CA ASP A 550 -35.79 20.43 0.35
C ASP A 550 -34.96 21.67 0.73
N ASP A 551 -34.51 21.78 1.99
CA ASP A 551 -33.62 22.85 2.47
C ASP A 551 -32.28 22.87 1.68
N VAL A 552 -31.79 21.71 1.21
CA VAL A 552 -30.58 21.62 0.36
C VAL A 552 -30.77 22.19 -1.05
N TYR A 553 -32.00 22.23 -1.56
CA TYR A 553 -32.32 22.74 -2.91
C TYR A 553 -33.21 24.00 -2.88
N ASP A 554 -33.20 24.73 -1.76
CA ASP A 554 -33.79 26.08 -1.67
C ASP A 554 -33.04 27.07 -2.59
N GLY A 555 -33.77 28.00 -3.18
CA GLY A 555 -33.23 28.96 -4.15
C GLY A 555 -32.75 28.36 -5.48
N TYR A 556 -32.95 27.06 -5.74
CA TYR A 556 -32.82 26.49 -7.08
C TYR A 556 -34.19 26.43 -7.78
N ASP A 557 -34.34 27.29 -8.81
CA ASP A 557 -35.53 27.36 -9.66
C ASP A 557 -35.42 26.46 -10.90
N VAL A 558 -36.40 25.58 -11.09
CA VAL A 558 -36.54 24.69 -12.26
C VAL A 558 -37.82 25.05 -13.03
N SER A 559 -37.73 25.08 -14.36
CA SER A 559 -38.84 25.34 -15.28
C SER A 559 -39.04 24.16 -16.24
N ASP A 560 -40.29 23.72 -16.40
CA ASP A 560 -40.63 22.62 -17.33
C ASP A 560 -40.36 22.99 -18.81
N ASP A 561 -40.35 24.28 -19.15
CA ASP A 561 -40.34 24.83 -20.52
C ASP A 561 -38.93 25.18 -21.09
N SER A 562 -37.86 25.05 -20.30
CA SER A 562 -36.50 25.47 -20.73
C SER A 562 -35.34 24.75 -20.02
N PHE A 563 -34.90 23.63 -20.59
CA PHE A 563 -33.72 22.88 -20.14
C PHE A 563 -32.44 23.74 -20.09
N PHE A 564 -32.21 24.59 -21.10
CA PHE A 564 -31.06 25.51 -21.16
C PHE A 564 -31.06 26.47 -19.96
N GLN A 565 -32.20 27.06 -19.62
CA GLN A 565 -32.29 27.99 -18.48
C GLN A 565 -32.13 27.26 -17.14
N ASN A 566 -32.63 26.03 -17.01
CA ASN A 566 -32.44 25.20 -15.81
C ASN A 566 -30.95 24.93 -15.55
N MET A 567 -30.15 24.73 -16.60
CA MET A 567 -28.70 24.53 -16.47
C MET A 567 -27.97 25.82 -16.02
N LEU A 568 -28.36 26.98 -16.55
CA LEU A 568 -27.81 28.27 -16.10
C LEU A 568 -28.23 28.61 -14.67
N ASN A 569 -29.47 28.30 -14.28
CA ASN A 569 -29.95 28.44 -12.91
C ASN A 569 -29.12 27.59 -11.96
N PHE A 570 -28.82 26.34 -12.35
CA PHE A 570 -28.00 25.42 -11.56
C PHE A 570 -26.57 25.93 -11.38
N TYR A 571 -25.91 26.46 -12.42
CA TYR A 571 -24.54 26.99 -12.25
C TYR A 571 -24.48 28.15 -11.25
N ASN A 572 -25.43 29.09 -11.32
CA ASN A 572 -25.56 30.19 -10.37
C ASN A 572 -25.88 29.70 -8.94
N PHE A 573 -26.80 28.74 -8.79
CA PHE A 573 -27.09 28.09 -7.50
C PHE A 573 -25.85 27.38 -6.92
N SER A 574 -25.15 26.60 -7.75
CA SER A 574 -23.93 25.86 -7.39
C SER A 574 -22.79 26.78 -6.95
N THR A 575 -22.60 27.95 -7.58
CA THR A 575 -21.65 28.97 -7.12
C THR A 575 -22.04 29.52 -5.73
N ARG A 576 -23.32 29.75 -5.45
CA ARG A 576 -23.78 30.22 -4.13
C ARG A 576 -23.56 29.17 -3.03
N VAL A 577 -23.90 27.91 -3.30
CA VAL A 577 -23.67 26.79 -2.37
C VAL A 577 -22.19 26.62 -2.06
N MET A 578 -21.31 26.77 -3.07
CA MET A 578 -19.86 26.79 -2.89
C MET A 578 -19.40 27.96 -2.00
N ALA A 579 -19.85 29.18 -2.30
CA ALA A 579 -19.47 30.38 -1.54
C ALA A 579 -19.89 30.28 -0.06
N ASP A 580 -21.11 29.81 0.20
CA ASP A 580 -21.67 29.59 1.53
C ASP A 580 -20.82 28.66 2.42
N GLN A 581 -20.01 27.76 1.85
CA GLN A 581 -19.09 26.91 2.63
C GLN A 581 -17.88 27.67 3.19
N LEU A 582 -17.43 28.78 2.60
CA LEU A 582 -16.12 29.39 2.92
C LEU A 582 -15.99 29.84 4.38
N ARG A 583 -17.11 30.18 5.04
CA ARG A 583 -17.14 30.58 6.46
C ARG A 583 -17.68 29.49 7.39
N LYS A 584 -17.92 28.28 6.87
CA LYS A 584 -18.39 27.10 7.62
C LYS A 584 -17.24 26.11 7.80
N ALA A 585 -17.29 25.33 8.87
CA ALA A 585 -16.43 24.16 9.01
C ALA A 585 -16.84 23.09 7.99
N PRO A 586 -15.91 22.37 7.34
CA PRO A 586 -16.24 21.26 6.45
C PRO A 586 -17.04 20.18 7.19
N ASN A 587 -18.22 19.81 6.69
CA ASN A 587 -19.00 18.73 7.28
C ASN A 587 -18.45 17.37 6.81
N LYS A 588 -18.23 16.42 7.72
CA LYS A 588 -17.83 15.05 7.34
C LYS A 588 -18.92 14.34 6.55
N ASP A 589 -20.19 14.61 6.85
CA ASP A 589 -21.37 13.95 6.25
C ASP A 589 -21.73 14.48 4.85
N GLN A 590 -20.99 15.46 4.32
CA GLN A 590 -21.13 15.92 2.93
C GLN A 590 -20.43 14.94 1.97
N TRP A 591 -21.20 14.35 1.06
CA TRP A 591 -20.69 13.43 0.04
C TRP A 591 -20.26 14.16 -1.25
N SER A 592 -19.34 13.55 -1.99
CA SER A 592 -18.85 14.01 -3.30
C SER A 592 -19.32 13.13 -4.47
N MET A 593 -20.08 12.06 -4.17
CA MET A 593 -20.78 11.22 -5.14
C MET A 593 -22.23 11.04 -4.69
N THR A 594 -23.11 10.73 -5.64
CA THR A 594 -24.55 10.58 -5.42
C THR A 594 -24.89 9.12 -5.10
N PRO A 595 -25.95 8.80 -4.34
CA PRO A 595 -26.32 7.41 -4.03
C PRO A 595 -26.44 6.43 -5.22
N PRO A 596 -26.94 6.79 -6.42
CA PRO A 596 -26.99 5.86 -7.57
C PRO A 596 -25.65 5.67 -8.29
N THR A 597 -24.59 6.41 -7.91
CA THR A 597 -23.26 6.30 -8.51
C THR A 597 -22.68 4.89 -8.33
N VAL A 598 -22.08 4.36 -9.39
CA VAL A 598 -21.45 3.03 -9.43
C VAL A 598 -19.93 3.17 -9.30
N ASN A 599 -19.48 3.63 -8.14
CA ASN A 599 -18.07 3.85 -7.82
C ASN A 599 -17.86 3.86 -6.29
N ALA A 600 -16.64 4.07 -5.82
CA ALA A 600 -16.32 4.41 -4.43
C ALA A 600 -15.26 5.54 -4.39
N TYR A 601 -14.93 6.09 -3.21
CA TYR A 601 -13.78 7.00 -3.05
C TYR A 601 -13.30 7.17 -1.59
N TYR A 602 -12.02 7.53 -1.43
CA TYR A 602 -11.42 8.12 -0.24
C TYR A 602 -11.28 9.64 -0.37
N MET A 603 -11.49 10.39 0.73
CA MET A 603 -11.20 11.82 0.80
C MET A 603 -10.17 12.12 1.91
N PRO A 604 -8.92 12.50 1.58
CA PRO A 604 -7.86 12.69 2.57
C PRO A 604 -8.19 13.73 3.65
N THR A 605 -8.75 14.88 3.26
CA THR A 605 -9.08 15.98 4.19
C THR A 605 -10.19 15.65 5.19
N LYS A 606 -11.01 14.62 4.93
CA LYS A 606 -11.99 14.11 5.90
C LYS A 606 -11.48 12.88 6.66
N ASN A 607 -10.41 12.27 6.18
CA ASN A 607 -10.00 10.89 6.45
C ASN A 607 -11.21 9.93 6.40
N GLY A 608 -11.91 9.89 5.27
CA GLY A 608 -13.16 9.13 5.13
C GLY A 608 -13.30 8.40 3.80
N ILE A 609 -13.95 7.23 3.84
CA ILE A 609 -14.20 6.32 2.72
C ILE A 609 -15.70 6.19 2.46
N VAL A 610 -16.11 6.15 1.19
CA VAL A 610 -17.52 6.28 0.80
C VAL A 610 -17.92 5.23 -0.24
N PHE A 611 -19.01 4.51 0.04
CA PHE A 611 -19.56 3.44 -0.79
C PHE A 611 -21.05 3.71 -1.09
N PRO A 612 -21.37 4.42 -2.18
CA PRO A 612 -22.75 4.64 -2.64
C PRO A 612 -23.55 3.36 -2.86
N ALA A 613 -24.87 3.45 -2.69
CA ALA A 613 -25.80 2.35 -2.90
C ALA A 613 -25.65 1.69 -4.28
N GLY A 614 -25.32 2.47 -5.32
CA GLY A 614 -25.12 1.99 -6.69
C GLY A 614 -23.92 1.05 -6.93
N ILE A 615 -22.95 0.93 -6.00
CA ILE A 615 -21.91 -0.11 -6.07
C ILE A 615 -22.20 -1.32 -5.16
N LEU A 616 -23.15 -1.21 -4.24
CA LEU A 616 -23.52 -2.26 -3.27
C LEU A 616 -24.50 -3.28 -3.89
N GLN A 617 -24.18 -3.76 -5.09
CA GLN A 617 -24.98 -4.69 -5.88
C GLN A 617 -24.11 -5.64 -6.73
N ALA A 618 -24.72 -6.69 -7.29
CA ALA A 618 -23.99 -7.76 -7.96
C ALA A 618 -23.26 -7.28 -9.24
N PRO A 619 -22.01 -7.73 -9.51
CA PRO A 619 -21.30 -8.80 -8.82
C PRO A 619 -20.37 -8.33 -7.69
N PHE A 620 -20.32 -7.03 -7.36
CA PHE A 620 -19.52 -6.55 -6.22
C PHE A 620 -20.02 -7.11 -4.90
N TYR A 621 -21.34 -7.01 -4.67
CA TYR A 621 -22.00 -7.42 -3.44
C TYR A 621 -23.36 -8.07 -3.71
N ALA A 622 -23.64 -9.19 -3.03
CA ALA A 622 -25.01 -9.65 -2.79
C ALA A 622 -25.07 -10.48 -1.50
N HIS A 623 -26.11 -10.26 -0.69
CA HIS A 623 -26.28 -10.85 0.63
C HIS A 623 -26.29 -12.40 0.66
N ASP A 624 -26.71 -13.01 -0.45
CA ASP A 624 -26.90 -14.45 -0.67
C ASP A 624 -25.80 -15.11 -1.54
N HIS A 625 -24.83 -14.32 -2.04
CA HIS A 625 -23.63 -14.83 -2.68
C HIS A 625 -22.60 -15.35 -1.65
N PRO A 626 -21.76 -16.33 -2.03
CA PRO A 626 -20.61 -16.74 -1.22
C PRO A 626 -19.75 -15.55 -0.77
N LYS A 627 -19.28 -15.57 0.49
CA LYS A 627 -18.39 -14.56 1.04
C LYS A 627 -17.07 -14.51 0.29
N ALA A 628 -16.59 -15.60 -0.30
CA ALA A 628 -15.50 -15.59 -1.29
C ALA A 628 -15.68 -14.52 -2.39
N LEU A 629 -16.88 -14.43 -2.98
CA LEU A 629 -17.18 -13.46 -4.04
C LEU A 629 -17.38 -12.05 -3.45
N ASN A 630 -18.09 -11.92 -2.33
CA ASN A 630 -18.29 -10.61 -1.70
C ASN A 630 -16.96 -9.98 -1.23
N PHE A 631 -16.05 -10.77 -0.64
CA PHE A 631 -14.70 -10.28 -0.30
C PHE A 631 -13.83 -10.03 -1.55
N GLY A 632 -13.96 -10.84 -2.61
CA GLY A 632 -13.25 -10.62 -3.88
C GLY A 632 -13.76 -9.42 -4.70
N GLY A 633 -15.04 -9.07 -4.54
CA GLY A 633 -15.71 -7.93 -5.16
C GLY A 633 -15.64 -6.69 -4.26
N ILE A 634 -16.74 -6.37 -3.56
CA ILE A 634 -16.84 -5.18 -2.72
C ILE A 634 -15.77 -5.14 -1.62
N GLY A 635 -15.30 -6.29 -1.13
CA GLY A 635 -14.22 -6.34 -0.15
C GLY A 635 -12.88 -5.82 -0.68
N VAL A 636 -12.56 -6.06 -1.95
CA VAL A 636 -11.36 -5.48 -2.57
C VAL A 636 -11.52 -3.97 -2.75
N VAL A 637 -12.71 -3.50 -3.14
CA VAL A 637 -13.03 -2.06 -3.22
C VAL A 637 -12.91 -1.39 -1.83
N MET A 638 -13.48 -2.00 -0.79
CA MET A 638 -13.35 -1.55 0.60
C MET A 638 -11.88 -1.50 1.06
N GLY A 639 -11.06 -2.48 0.67
CA GLY A 639 -9.63 -2.47 0.94
C GLY A 639 -8.85 -1.44 0.13
N HIS A 640 -9.29 -1.13 -1.10
CA HIS A 640 -8.71 -0.15 -2.01
C HIS A 640 -8.89 1.27 -1.43
N GLU A 641 -10.12 1.66 -1.07
CA GLU A 641 -10.39 2.95 -0.42
C GLU A 641 -9.66 3.10 0.93
N LEU A 642 -9.58 2.02 1.70
CA LEU A 642 -8.81 2.03 2.95
C LEU A 642 -7.29 2.15 2.71
N THR A 643 -6.78 1.65 1.59
CA THR A 643 -5.37 1.75 1.23
C THR A 643 -5.00 3.14 0.69
N HIS A 644 -5.92 3.85 0.02
CA HIS A 644 -5.70 5.26 -0.38
C HIS A 644 -5.30 6.16 0.81
N ALA A 645 -5.76 5.87 2.03
CA ALA A 645 -5.30 6.56 3.23
C ALA A 645 -3.78 6.44 3.53
N PHE A 646 -3.06 5.58 2.79
CA PHE A 646 -1.64 5.24 2.97
C PHE A 646 -0.88 5.13 1.63
N ASP A 647 -1.44 5.62 0.51
CA ASP A 647 -0.78 5.62 -0.79
C ASP A 647 0.29 6.73 -0.92
N ASP A 648 0.76 7.05 -2.13
CA ASP A 648 1.79 8.07 -2.33
C ASP A 648 1.34 9.50 -1.97
N GLN A 649 0.03 9.77 -1.91
CA GLN A 649 -0.58 11.07 -1.57
C GLN A 649 -1.26 11.03 -0.19
N GLY A 650 -2.14 10.06 0.04
CA GLY A 650 -2.94 9.97 1.26
C GLY A 650 -2.12 9.76 2.53
N ARG A 651 -0.91 9.16 2.43
CA ARG A 651 0.05 9.10 3.56
C ARG A 651 0.48 10.48 4.08
N GLU A 652 0.35 11.55 3.29
CA GLU A 652 0.82 12.89 3.68
C GLU A 652 -0.17 13.62 4.60
N TYR A 653 -1.42 13.13 4.64
CA TYR A 653 -2.45 13.59 5.56
C TYR A 653 -2.50 12.70 6.80
N ASP A 654 -2.61 13.32 7.97
CA ASP A 654 -2.74 12.64 9.27
C ASP A 654 -4.11 11.95 9.45
N LYS A 655 -4.42 11.53 10.69
CA LYS A 655 -5.69 10.89 11.06
C LYS A 655 -6.86 11.87 11.22
N GLU A 656 -6.57 13.15 11.38
CA GLU A 656 -7.53 14.25 11.44
C GLU A 656 -7.82 14.86 10.05
N GLY A 657 -7.06 14.49 9.02
CA GLY A 657 -7.16 14.98 7.64
C GLY A 657 -6.24 16.15 7.28
N ASN A 658 -5.19 16.45 8.05
CA ASN A 658 -4.25 17.54 7.79
C ASN A 658 -2.95 17.05 7.14
N LEU A 659 -2.55 17.72 6.07
CA LEU A 659 -1.28 17.58 5.35
C LEU A 659 -0.10 18.07 6.22
N ARG A 660 0.55 17.14 6.91
CA ARG A 660 1.76 17.38 7.73
C ARG A 660 2.62 16.11 7.84
N PRO A 661 3.94 16.22 8.01
CA PRO A 661 4.77 15.04 8.31
C PRO A 661 4.35 14.35 9.62
N TRP A 662 3.92 13.09 9.53
CA TRP A 662 3.60 12.22 10.68
C TRP A 662 4.29 10.83 10.62
N TRP A 663 5.16 10.61 9.63
CA TRP A 663 6.01 9.41 9.49
C TRP A 663 7.46 9.79 9.82
N GLN A 664 8.23 8.85 10.35
CA GLN A 664 9.69 9.02 10.41
C GLN A 664 10.30 9.00 9.00
N ASN A 665 11.31 9.84 8.76
CA ASN A 665 11.95 9.99 7.45
C ASN A 665 12.50 8.66 6.88
N SER A 666 12.93 7.74 7.76
CA SER A 666 13.33 6.37 7.39
C SER A 666 12.18 5.58 6.78
N SER A 667 10.98 5.64 7.35
CA SER A 667 9.77 4.98 6.83
C SER A 667 9.29 5.63 5.53
N VAL A 668 9.40 6.96 5.38
CA VAL A 668 9.08 7.66 4.11
C VAL A 668 10.01 7.22 2.97
N GLU A 669 11.32 7.15 3.23
CA GLU A 669 12.29 6.70 2.23
C GLU A 669 12.14 5.20 1.92
N ALA A 670 11.90 4.37 2.94
CA ALA A 670 11.62 2.95 2.76
C ALA A 670 10.33 2.69 1.97
N PHE A 671 9.33 3.55 2.07
CA PHE A 671 8.13 3.52 1.24
C PHE A 671 8.42 3.90 -0.21
N ARG A 672 9.11 5.02 -0.46
CA ARG A 672 9.50 5.47 -1.81
C ARG A 672 10.30 4.40 -2.57
N GLN A 673 11.24 3.74 -1.90
CA GLN A 673 12.02 2.64 -2.49
C GLN A 673 11.18 1.39 -2.84
N ARG A 674 9.97 1.25 -2.29
CA ARG A 674 9.05 0.14 -2.57
C ARG A 674 8.04 0.51 -3.64
N THR A 675 7.53 1.73 -3.63
CA THR A 675 6.59 2.21 -4.66
C THR A 675 7.26 2.37 -6.02
N GLU A 676 8.56 2.67 -6.09
CA GLU A 676 9.33 2.66 -7.35
C GLU A 676 9.31 1.28 -8.06
N CYS A 677 9.15 0.17 -7.32
CA CYS A 677 8.95 -1.15 -7.93
C CYS A 677 7.65 -1.19 -8.74
N MET A 678 6.55 -0.63 -8.22
CA MET A 678 5.27 -0.56 -8.92
C MET A 678 5.36 0.40 -10.11
N VAL A 679 6.10 1.51 -9.99
CA VAL A 679 6.42 2.39 -11.13
C VAL A 679 7.14 1.60 -12.23
N GLU A 680 8.19 0.84 -11.90
CA GLU A 680 8.91 -0.03 -12.85
C GLU A 680 8.03 -1.14 -13.44
N GLN A 681 7.19 -1.77 -12.62
CA GLN A 681 6.31 -2.87 -13.03
C GLN A 681 5.28 -2.39 -14.05
N TYR A 682 4.49 -1.39 -13.69
CA TYR A 682 3.38 -0.94 -14.53
C TYR A 682 3.87 -0.20 -15.78
N SER A 683 5.01 0.50 -15.72
CA SER A 683 5.64 1.11 -16.91
C SER A 683 6.11 0.10 -17.97
N ARG A 684 6.16 -1.20 -17.67
CA ARG A 684 6.45 -2.26 -18.66
C ARG A 684 5.19 -2.77 -19.38
N TYR A 685 4.01 -2.48 -18.87
CA TYR A 685 2.75 -2.85 -19.52
C TYR A 685 2.43 -1.93 -20.69
N THR A 686 1.78 -2.49 -21.72
CA THR A 686 1.44 -1.76 -22.95
C THR A 686 0.02 -2.06 -23.42
N VAL A 687 -0.66 -1.06 -23.97
CA VAL A 687 -1.94 -1.21 -24.69
C VAL A 687 -1.76 -0.61 -26.07
N ASN A 688 -2.14 -1.36 -27.12
CA ASN A 688 -1.99 -0.95 -28.53
C ASN A 688 -0.57 -0.56 -29.00
N GLY A 689 0.47 -0.85 -28.20
CA GLY A 689 1.86 -0.47 -28.44
C GLY A 689 2.35 0.72 -27.60
N GLU A 690 1.46 1.38 -26.86
CA GLU A 690 1.75 2.50 -25.98
C GLU A 690 1.93 2.02 -24.52
N HIS A 691 2.83 2.64 -23.76
CA HIS A 691 3.15 2.25 -22.38
C HIS A 691 2.18 2.88 -21.36
N VAL A 692 1.85 2.12 -20.31
CA VAL A 692 1.14 2.67 -19.13
C VAL A 692 2.08 3.58 -18.35
N ASN A 693 1.62 4.77 -17.94
CA ASN A 693 2.41 5.65 -17.09
C ASN A 693 2.39 5.17 -15.63
N GLY A 694 3.42 4.42 -15.21
CA GLY A 694 3.54 3.87 -13.86
C GLY A 694 3.68 4.90 -12.74
N LYS A 695 3.94 6.18 -13.04
CA LYS A 695 3.98 7.27 -12.05
C LYS A 695 2.61 7.91 -11.85
N GLN A 696 1.93 8.23 -12.95
CA GLN A 696 0.55 8.72 -12.93
C GLN A 696 -0.39 7.75 -12.22
N THR A 697 -0.21 6.45 -12.50
CA THR A 697 -1.04 5.37 -11.96
C THR A 697 -0.64 4.86 -10.57
N LEU A 698 0.34 5.50 -9.91
CA LEU A 698 1.00 4.92 -8.74
C LEU A 698 0.05 4.68 -7.54
N GLY A 699 -0.76 5.68 -7.16
CA GLY A 699 -1.69 5.56 -6.03
C GLY A 699 -2.71 4.44 -6.24
N GLU A 700 -3.32 4.39 -7.41
CA GLU A 700 -4.28 3.35 -7.81
C GLU A 700 -3.67 1.94 -7.78
N ASN A 701 -2.43 1.81 -8.27
CA ASN A 701 -1.70 0.54 -8.24
C ASN A 701 -1.37 0.12 -6.80
N ILE A 702 -0.98 1.05 -5.92
CA ILE A 702 -0.77 0.78 -4.49
C ILE A 702 -2.08 0.34 -3.84
N ALA A 703 -3.17 1.05 -4.12
CA ALA A 703 -4.48 0.79 -3.55
C ALA A 703 -5.08 -0.55 -4.00
N ASP A 704 -4.93 -0.94 -5.27
CA ASP A 704 -5.28 -2.29 -5.77
C ASP A 704 -4.51 -3.38 -5.01
N ASN A 705 -3.20 -3.21 -4.84
CA ASN A 705 -2.31 -4.21 -4.22
C ASN A 705 -2.53 -4.34 -2.71
N GLY A 706 -2.73 -3.23 -2.01
CA GLY A 706 -3.12 -3.24 -0.59
C GLY A 706 -4.53 -3.76 -0.38
N GLY A 707 -5.47 -3.34 -1.22
CA GLY A 707 -6.88 -3.70 -1.13
C GLY A 707 -7.14 -5.19 -1.34
N LEU A 708 -6.58 -5.79 -2.40
CA LEU A 708 -6.70 -7.23 -2.64
C LEU A 708 -6.15 -8.03 -1.46
N LYS A 709 -4.99 -7.63 -0.93
CA LYS A 709 -4.33 -8.31 0.19
C LYS A 709 -5.12 -8.18 1.50
N ALA A 710 -5.62 -6.99 1.82
CA ALA A 710 -6.45 -6.76 3.01
C ALA A 710 -7.75 -7.57 2.93
N ALA A 711 -8.43 -7.55 1.79
CA ALA A 711 -9.65 -8.31 1.54
C ALA A 711 -9.42 -9.84 1.64
N TYR A 712 -8.32 -10.36 1.08
CA TYR A 712 -8.01 -11.78 1.16
C TYR A 712 -7.70 -12.23 2.60
N HIS A 713 -6.89 -11.46 3.33
CA HIS A 713 -6.60 -11.77 4.74
C HIS A 713 -7.85 -11.62 5.63
N ALA A 714 -8.76 -10.69 5.32
CA ALA A 714 -10.08 -10.60 5.97
C ALA A 714 -10.93 -11.85 5.68
N TYR A 715 -11.02 -12.29 4.41
CA TYR A 715 -11.74 -13.52 4.04
C TYR A 715 -11.20 -14.75 4.78
N ARG A 716 -9.87 -14.96 4.78
CA ARG A 716 -9.25 -16.07 5.52
C ARG A 716 -9.48 -15.98 7.04
N SER A 717 -9.59 -14.77 7.60
CA SER A 717 -9.94 -14.54 9.02
C SER A 717 -11.42 -14.71 9.32
N TRP A 718 -12.30 -14.57 8.32
CA TRP A 718 -13.72 -14.87 8.39
C TRP A 718 -13.96 -16.39 8.38
N ILE A 719 -13.31 -17.11 7.45
CA ILE A 719 -13.32 -18.59 7.37
C ILE A 719 -12.83 -19.23 8.67
N GLN A 720 -11.78 -18.71 9.30
CA GLN A 720 -11.27 -19.21 10.58
C GLN A 720 -12.28 -19.16 11.74
N ARG A 721 -13.33 -18.33 11.66
CA ARG A 721 -14.39 -18.22 12.68
C ARG A 721 -15.67 -18.93 12.29
N HIS A 722 -16.03 -18.94 11.01
CA HIS A 722 -17.32 -19.45 10.52
C HIS A 722 -17.24 -20.85 9.91
N GLY A 723 -16.03 -21.35 9.62
CA GLY A 723 -15.79 -22.59 8.89
C GLY A 723 -15.79 -22.39 7.37
N ASP A 724 -15.44 -23.44 6.63
CA ASP A 724 -15.39 -23.41 5.17
C ASP A 724 -16.79 -23.28 4.53
N GLU A 725 -16.90 -22.40 3.54
CA GLU A 725 -18.12 -22.25 2.75
C GLU A 725 -18.35 -23.43 1.79
N LYS A 726 -19.62 -23.67 1.44
CA LYS A 726 -19.97 -24.61 0.37
C LYS A 726 -19.51 -24.08 -0.99
N THR A 727 -18.88 -24.95 -1.78
CA THR A 727 -18.35 -24.59 -3.10
C THR A 727 -19.46 -24.43 -4.14
N LEU A 728 -19.21 -23.62 -5.18
CA LEU A 728 -20.16 -23.41 -6.27
C LEU A 728 -20.21 -24.61 -7.25
N PRO A 729 -21.40 -25.02 -7.73
CA PRO A 729 -21.56 -26.11 -8.68
C PRO A 729 -21.02 -25.73 -10.06
N ALA A 730 -20.51 -26.70 -10.82
CA ALA A 730 -19.97 -26.56 -12.19
C ALA A 730 -18.76 -25.61 -12.40
N VAL A 731 -18.49 -24.65 -11.50
CA VAL A 731 -17.32 -23.75 -11.57
C VAL A 731 -16.00 -24.53 -11.49
N ASN A 732 -15.95 -25.60 -10.68
CA ASN A 732 -14.76 -26.46 -10.49
C ASN A 732 -13.52 -25.66 -10.04
N LEU A 733 -13.72 -24.79 -9.05
CA LEU A 733 -12.68 -24.04 -8.34
C LEU A 733 -12.93 -24.14 -6.82
N THR A 734 -11.88 -23.94 -6.02
CA THR A 734 -12.02 -23.73 -4.57
C THR A 734 -12.56 -22.33 -4.27
N ASN A 735 -13.01 -22.08 -3.03
CA ASN A 735 -13.48 -20.75 -2.64
C ASN A 735 -12.35 -19.70 -2.64
N ASP A 736 -11.11 -20.10 -2.35
CA ASP A 736 -9.94 -19.21 -2.47
C ASP A 736 -9.63 -18.84 -3.93
N GLN A 737 -9.74 -19.80 -4.86
CA GLN A 737 -9.64 -19.52 -6.29
C GLN A 737 -10.81 -18.65 -6.78
N LEU A 738 -12.01 -18.86 -6.23
CA LEU A 738 -13.23 -18.11 -6.53
C LEU A 738 -13.13 -16.64 -6.11
N PHE A 739 -12.47 -16.34 -4.98
CA PHE A 739 -12.16 -14.97 -4.56
C PHE A 739 -11.38 -14.21 -5.64
N PHE A 740 -10.30 -14.80 -6.17
CA PHE A 740 -9.48 -14.16 -7.22
C PHE A 740 -10.23 -14.05 -8.56
N VAL A 741 -11.09 -15.02 -8.91
CA VAL A 741 -11.96 -14.92 -10.09
C VAL A 741 -13.00 -13.80 -9.93
N GLY A 742 -13.61 -13.65 -8.74
CA GLY A 742 -14.52 -12.55 -8.44
C GLY A 742 -13.86 -11.17 -8.59
N PHE A 743 -12.68 -11.01 -8.01
CA PHE A 743 -11.84 -9.82 -8.21
C PHE A 743 -11.56 -9.53 -9.69
N ALA A 744 -11.14 -10.54 -10.46
CA ALA A 744 -10.86 -10.34 -11.88
C ALA A 744 -12.12 -10.02 -12.70
N GLN A 745 -13.29 -10.56 -12.32
CA GLN A 745 -14.55 -10.35 -13.05
C GLN A 745 -15.21 -8.99 -12.80
N VAL A 746 -14.90 -8.31 -11.70
CA VAL A 746 -15.19 -6.87 -11.52
C VAL A 746 -14.56 -6.04 -12.64
N TRP A 747 -13.37 -6.42 -13.09
CA TRP A 747 -12.57 -5.67 -14.08
C TRP A 747 -12.81 -6.08 -15.55
N CYS A 748 -13.72 -7.04 -15.82
CA CYS A 748 -14.07 -7.42 -17.19
C CYS A 748 -14.54 -6.19 -17.99
N SER A 749 -13.86 -5.92 -19.11
CA SER A 749 -14.14 -4.76 -19.93
C SER A 749 -13.65 -4.89 -21.38
N VAL A 750 -14.29 -4.14 -22.27
CA VAL A 750 -13.87 -3.90 -23.66
C VAL A 750 -13.88 -2.39 -23.94
N ARG A 751 -13.01 -1.91 -24.83
CA ARG A 751 -12.92 -0.48 -25.20
C ARG A 751 -12.44 -0.30 -26.64
N THR A 752 -12.75 0.85 -27.24
CA THR A 752 -12.20 1.28 -28.53
C THR A 752 -10.69 1.52 -28.44
N PRO A 753 -9.94 1.46 -29.56
CA PRO A 753 -8.54 1.87 -29.59
C PRO A 753 -8.35 3.33 -29.15
N GLU A 754 -9.24 4.22 -29.57
CA GLU A 754 -9.23 5.63 -29.20
C GLU A 754 -9.44 5.86 -27.68
N SER A 755 -10.43 5.20 -27.06
CA SER A 755 -10.63 5.28 -25.60
C SER A 755 -9.56 4.49 -24.81
N ALA A 756 -8.83 3.58 -25.47
CA ALA A 756 -7.64 2.98 -24.88
C ALA A 756 -6.48 3.99 -24.81
N HIS A 757 -6.22 4.73 -25.89
CA HIS A 757 -5.22 5.81 -25.91
C HIS A 757 -5.58 6.92 -24.91
N GLU A 758 -6.82 7.43 -24.96
CA GLU A 758 -7.28 8.51 -24.08
C GLU A 758 -7.06 8.17 -22.60
N GLY A 759 -7.52 6.99 -22.17
CA GLY A 759 -7.31 6.53 -20.79
C GLY A 759 -5.86 6.25 -20.40
N LEU A 760 -4.91 6.05 -21.33
CA LEU A 760 -3.48 5.99 -20.99
C LEU A 760 -2.91 7.38 -20.66
N VAL A 761 -3.55 8.44 -21.16
CA VAL A 761 -3.12 9.84 -21.00
C VAL A 761 -3.85 10.51 -19.83
N THR A 762 -5.14 10.22 -19.61
CA THR A 762 -6.01 10.96 -18.67
C THR A 762 -6.28 10.23 -17.36
N ASP A 763 -6.40 8.91 -17.39
CA ASP A 763 -6.88 8.12 -16.26
C ASP A 763 -5.76 7.98 -15.21
N PRO A 764 -6.01 8.25 -13.91
CA PRO A 764 -5.10 7.83 -12.86
C PRO A 764 -5.12 6.30 -12.68
N HIS A 765 -6.15 5.58 -13.15
CA HIS A 765 -6.21 4.13 -13.00
C HIS A 765 -5.43 3.41 -14.10
N SER A 766 -4.73 2.33 -13.74
CA SER A 766 -4.24 1.37 -14.73
C SER A 766 -5.40 0.80 -15.56
N PRO A 767 -5.19 0.46 -16.85
CA PRO A 767 -6.20 -0.25 -17.65
C PRO A 767 -6.67 -1.53 -16.94
N PRO A 768 -7.97 -1.90 -16.95
CA PRO A 768 -8.51 -2.98 -16.10
C PRO A 768 -7.78 -4.33 -16.19
N ARG A 769 -7.32 -4.72 -17.39
CA ARG A 769 -6.45 -5.91 -17.58
C ARG A 769 -5.19 -5.88 -16.72
N TYR A 770 -4.60 -4.71 -16.51
CA TYR A 770 -3.41 -4.51 -15.68
C TYR A 770 -3.71 -4.22 -14.20
N ARG A 771 -4.92 -3.73 -13.86
CA ARG A 771 -5.43 -3.82 -12.46
C ARG A 771 -5.56 -5.27 -12.01
N VAL A 772 -5.96 -6.18 -12.90
CA VAL A 772 -5.94 -7.63 -12.63
C VAL A 772 -4.53 -8.21 -12.65
N ILE A 773 -3.80 -8.09 -13.76
CA ILE A 773 -2.50 -8.77 -13.95
C ILE A 773 -1.42 -8.25 -12.99
N GLY A 774 -1.28 -6.93 -12.82
CA GLY A 774 -0.23 -6.36 -11.99
C GLY A 774 -0.38 -6.70 -10.52
N THR A 775 -1.60 -6.67 -10.02
CA THR A 775 -1.98 -6.96 -8.64
C THR A 775 -1.83 -8.44 -8.31
N LEU A 776 -2.29 -9.34 -9.19
CA LEU A 776 -2.16 -10.78 -8.96
C LEU A 776 -0.72 -11.29 -9.12
N ALA A 777 0.07 -10.69 -10.02
CA ALA A 777 1.50 -11.00 -10.14
C ALA A 777 2.31 -10.67 -8.88
N ASN A 778 1.81 -9.74 -8.04
CA ASN A 778 2.37 -9.42 -6.73
C ASN A 778 1.82 -10.28 -5.59
N SER A 779 0.78 -11.09 -5.80
CA SER A 779 0.18 -11.93 -4.77
C SER A 779 0.80 -13.33 -4.71
N LEU A 780 1.44 -13.65 -3.59
CA LEU A 780 1.88 -15.01 -3.27
C LEU A 780 0.67 -15.94 -3.09
N ASP A 781 -0.40 -15.48 -2.45
CA ASP A 781 -1.61 -16.27 -2.23
C ASP A 781 -2.24 -16.70 -3.56
N PHE A 782 -2.39 -15.78 -4.51
CA PHE A 782 -2.82 -16.11 -5.88
C PHE A 782 -1.91 -17.17 -6.52
N SER A 783 -0.60 -16.93 -6.51
CA SER A 783 0.41 -17.81 -7.11
C SER A 783 0.33 -19.24 -6.52
N HIS A 784 0.07 -19.36 -5.23
CA HIS A 784 -0.13 -20.62 -4.51
C HIS A 784 -1.44 -21.30 -4.92
N HIS A 785 -2.57 -20.59 -4.85
CA HIS A 785 -3.90 -21.17 -5.10
C HIS A 785 -4.15 -21.53 -6.58
N PHE A 786 -3.41 -20.96 -7.54
CA PHE A 786 -3.38 -21.40 -8.94
C PHE A 786 -2.14 -22.23 -9.30
N SER A 787 -1.24 -22.48 -8.34
CA SER A 787 -0.01 -23.28 -8.52
C SER A 787 0.89 -22.79 -9.66
N CYS A 788 1.01 -21.47 -9.83
CA CYS A 788 1.74 -20.86 -10.94
C CYS A 788 3.26 -20.99 -10.78
N PRO A 789 3.99 -21.62 -11.73
CA PRO A 789 5.45 -21.74 -11.69
C PRO A 789 6.15 -20.37 -11.69
N GLU A 790 7.33 -20.29 -11.07
CA GLU A 790 8.15 -19.09 -11.11
C GLU A 790 8.65 -18.79 -12.54
N GLY A 791 8.69 -17.52 -12.92
CA GLY A 791 9.04 -17.06 -14.26
C GLY A 791 7.85 -16.98 -15.23
N THR A 792 6.65 -17.41 -14.81
CA THR A 792 5.42 -17.13 -15.57
C THR A 792 5.02 -15.65 -15.47
N PRO A 793 4.26 -15.09 -16.43
CA PRO A 793 3.80 -13.70 -16.38
C PRO A 793 3.05 -13.34 -15.09
N MET A 794 2.30 -14.30 -14.53
CA MET A 794 1.53 -14.12 -13.29
C MET A 794 2.31 -14.51 -12.01
N ASN A 795 3.55 -15.01 -12.13
CA ASN A 795 4.44 -15.26 -10.98
C ASN A 795 5.91 -15.07 -11.40
N THR A 796 6.33 -13.81 -11.52
CA THR A 796 7.62 -13.42 -12.14
C THR A 796 8.87 -13.69 -11.30
N GLY A 797 8.72 -14.22 -10.08
CA GLY A 797 9.78 -14.29 -9.05
C GLY A 797 10.16 -12.93 -8.43
N LYS A 798 9.68 -11.82 -9.01
CA LYS A 798 10.03 -10.44 -8.64
C LYS A 798 8.76 -9.63 -8.37
N ARG A 799 8.13 -9.94 -7.23
CA ARG A 799 6.93 -9.25 -6.75
C ARG A 799 7.31 -7.90 -6.15
N CYS A 800 6.46 -6.89 -6.33
CA CYS A 800 6.59 -5.60 -5.65
C CYS A 800 6.02 -5.65 -4.21
N GLU A 801 6.50 -6.63 -3.46
CA GLU A 801 6.34 -6.73 -2.01
C GLU A 801 7.72 -6.68 -1.34
N ALA A 802 7.77 -6.30 -0.05
CA ALA A 802 9.02 -5.98 0.63
C ALA A 802 10.02 -7.14 0.67
N LEU A 803 11.16 -6.97 -0.02
CA LEU A 803 12.34 -7.83 0.12
C LEU A 803 12.73 -7.98 1.60
N GLY A 804 12.96 -9.22 2.03
CA GLY A 804 13.40 -9.53 3.39
C GLY A 804 14.84 -9.08 3.64
N LEU A 805 15.22 -8.81 4.90
CA LEU A 805 16.55 -8.30 5.25
C LEU A 805 17.71 -9.14 4.67
N ARG A 806 17.55 -10.47 4.58
CA ARG A 806 18.53 -11.37 3.95
C ARG A 806 18.74 -11.09 2.46
N GLN A 807 17.68 -10.80 1.71
CA GLN A 807 17.75 -10.45 0.29
C GLN A 807 18.37 -9.05 0.10
N ILE A 808 18.07 -8.12 1.00
CA ILE A 808 18.71 -6.79 1.06
C ILE A 808 20.22 -6.94 1.33
N LEU A 809 20.61 -7.72 2.34
CA LEU A 809 22.02 -8.02 2.66
C LEU A 809 22.74 -8.71 1.49
N TYR A 810 22.09 -9.66 0.81
CA TYR A 810 22.64 -10.31 -0.38
C TYR A 810 22.89 -9.31 -1.51
N GLY A 811 21.87 -8.55 -1.91
CA GLY A 811 21.95 -7.60 -3.03
C GLY A 811 22.88 -6.41 -2.75
N TYR A 812 22.88 -5.88 -1.53
CA TYR A 812 23.67 -4.70 -1.16
C TYR A 812 25.13 -5.03 -0.83
N TRP A 813 25.39 -6.14 -0.12
CA TRP A 813 26.67 -6.35 0.58
C TRP A 813 27.38 -7.67 0.26
N ALA A 814 26.65 -8.80 0.22
CA ALA A 814 27.24 -10.13 0.07
C ALA A 814 27.61 -10.49 -1.38
N LYS A 815 26.96 -9.87 -2.37
CA LYS A 815 27.23 -10.11 -3.80
C LYS A 815 28.57 -9.51 -4.23
N TRP A 816 29.39 -10.30 -4.94
CA TRP A 816 30.72 -9.91 -5.44
C TRP A 816 30.77 -8.59 -6.23
N SER A 817 29.70 -8.20 -6.93
CA SER A 817 29.62 -6.89 -7.61
C SER A 817 29.69 -5.69 -6.66
N SER A 818 29.42 -5.89 -5.37
CA SER A 818 29.41 -4.87 -4.32
C SER A 818 30.75 -4.75 -3.58
N TRP A 819 31.84 -5.23 -4.19
CA TRP A 819 33.22 -5.25 -3.65
C TRP A 819 33.73 -3.95 -2.99
N SER A 820 33.23 -2.78 -3.43
CA SER A 820 33.57 -1.44 -2.92
C SER A 820 32.65 -0.90 -1.82
N ARG A 821 31.57 -1.59 -1.46
CA ARG A 821 30.61 -1.14 -0.43
C ARG A 821 31.02 -1.62 0.96
N TYR A 822 30.94 -0.71 1.95
CA TYR A 822 31.23 -1.01 3.36
C TYR A 822 30.18 -1.96 3.97
N GLN A 823 30.51 -2.56 5.12
CA GLN A 823 29.63 -3.46 5.86
C GLN A 823 28.41 -2.69 6.43
N PRO A 824 27.15 -3.08 6.14
CA PRO A 824 25.96 -2.44 6.70
C PRO A 824 25.70 -2.97 8.13
N LEU A 825 26.54 -2.57 9.08
CA LEU A 825 26.62 -3.15 10.43
C LEU A 825 25.28 -3.18 11.18
N ASP A 826 24.41 -2.18 11.01
CA ASP A 826 23.07 -2.19 11.61
C ASP A 826 22.15 -3.28 11.05
N HIS A 827 22.16 -3.49 9.73
CA HIS A 827 21.36 -4.54 9.10
C HIS A 827 21.91 -5.94 9.42
N ILE A 828 23.24 -6.04 9.58
CA ILE A 828 23.91 -7.27 10.07
C ILE A 828 23.50 -7.53 11.53
N ARG A 829 23.47 -6.49 12.38
CA ARG A 829 23.04 -6.58 13.79
C ARG A 829 21.57 -6.99 13.93
N GLU A 830 20.69 -6.41 13.12
CA GLU A 830 19.27 -6.71 13.12
C GLU A 830 18.97 -8.14 12.61
N TYR A 831 19.68 -8.57 11.56
CA TYR A 831 19.46 -9.90 10.99
C TYR A 831 20.17 -11.02 11.77
N PHE A 832 21.47 -10.90 12.02
CA PHE A 832 22.33 -11.95 12.60
C PHE A 832 22.64 -11.76 14.10
N GLY A 833 22.39 -10.59 14.68
CA GLY A 833 22.64 -10.30 16.09
C GLY A 833 23.98 -9.58 16.37
N GLU A 834 24.11 -9.07 17.59
CA GLU A 834 25.21 -8.20 18.03
C GLU A 834 26.59 -8.84 17.86
N LYS A 835 26.74 -10.13 18.19
CA LYS A 835 28.03 -10.85 18.07
C LYS A 835 28.59 -10.87 16.66
N ILE A 836 27.74 -11.08 15.65
CA ILE A 836 28.16 -11.16 14.24
C ILE A 836 28.41 -9.75 13.68
N ALA A 837 27.62 -8.76 14.08
CA ALA A 837 27.91 -7.36 13.77
C ALA A 837 29.25 -6.90 14.36
N LEU A 838 29.58 -7.28 15.60
CA LEU A 838 30.86 -6.98 16.24
C LEU A 838 32.04 -7.67 15.53
N TYR A 839 31.87 -8.90 15.05
CA TYR A 839 32.88 -9.58 14.22
C TYR A 839 33.16 -8.80 12.92
N PHE A 840 32.14 -8.47 12.13
CA PHE A 840 32.32 -7.72 10.88
C PHE A 840 32.80 -6.27 11.12
N ALA A 841 32.46 -5.64 12.24
CA ALA A 841 32.98 -4.35 12.65
C ALA A 841 34.48 -4.41 12.98
N TRP A 842 34.91 -5.40 13.78
CA TRP A 842 36.31 -5.64 14.11
C TRP A 842 37.14 -6.00 12.87
N LEU A 843 36.62 -6.88 12.00
CA LEU A 843 37.27 -7.29 10.76
C LEU A 843 37.44 -6.10 9.79
N GLY A 844 36.43 -5.23 9.67
CA GLY A 844 36.52 -3.99 8.91
C GLY A 844 37.56 -3.01 9.47
N PHE A 845 37.54 -2.77 10.79
CA PHE A 845 38.50 -1.93 11.50
C PHE A 845 39.94 -2.43 11.33
N TYR A 846 40.17 -3.73 11.52
CA TYR A 846 41.49 -4.36 11.36
C TYR A 846 42.00 -4.23 9.92
N THR A 847 41.15 -4.50 8.92
CA THR A 847 41.48 -4.34 7.50
C THR A 847 41.83 -2.87 7.17
N GLY A 848 41.15 -1.91 7.78
CA GLY A 848 41.49 -0.48 7.67
C GLY A 848 42.89 -0.16 8.19
N TRP A 849 43.29 -0.69 9.34
CA TRP A 849 44.63 -0.48 9.92
C TRP A 849 45.75 -1.27 9.23
N LEU A 850 45.44 -2.34 8.50
CA LEU A 850 46.40 -3.01 7.63
C LEU A 850 46.81 -2.14 6.42
N LEU A 851 45.99 -1.17 5.99
CA LEU A 851 46.30 -0.31 4.85
C LEU A 851 47.57 0.55 5.04
N PRO A 852 47.72 1.38 6.10
CA PRO A 852 48.97 2.11 6.33
C PRO A 852 50.17 1.19 6.59
N ALA A 853 49.97 0.06 7.28
CA ALA A 853 51.03 -0.93 7.49
C ALA A 853 51.51 -1.55 6.17
N SER A 854 50.60 -1.81 5.23
CA SER A 854 50.89 -2.33 3.89
C SER A 854 51.66 -1.33 3.04
N LEU A 855 51.32 -0.04 3.10
CA LEU A 855 52.04 1.02 2.39
C LEU A 855 53.51 1.12 2.88
N VAL A 856 53.72 1.15 4.20
CA VAL A 856 55.07 1.21 4.79
C VAL A 856 55.85 -0.08 4.50
N GLY A 857 55.23 -1.25 4.68
CA GLY A 857 55.84 -2.55 4.42
C GLY A 857 56.24 -2.74 2.95
N THR A 858 55.37 -2.33 2.02
CA THR A 858 55.66 -2.35 0.58
C THR A 858 56.77 -1.37 0.20
N PHE A 859 56.79 -0.17 0.79
CA PHE A 859 57.89 0.79 0.57
C PHE A 859 59.24 0.24 1.04
N ILE A 860 59.30 -0.35 2.24
CA ILE A 860 60.50 -1.01 2.77
C ILE A 860 60.92 -2.19 1.88
N PHE A 861 59.96 -3.02 1.44
CA PHE A 861 60.25 -4.12 0.52
C PHE A 861 60.79 -3.64 -0.82
N LEU A 862 60.19 -2.61 -1.44
CA LEU A 862 60.65 -2.07 -2.73
C LEU A 862 62.08 -1.50 -2.62
N VAL A 863 62.42 -0.83 -1.52
CA VAL A 863 63.80 -0.37 -1.25
C VAL A 863 64.78 -1.54 -1.11
N GLY A 864 64.36 -2.67 -0.52
CA GLY A 864 65.15 -3.90 -0.46
C GLY A 864 65.27 -4.64 -1.80
N PHE A 865 64.17 -4.71 -2.55
CA PHE A 865 64.08 -5.39 -3.85
C PHE A 865 64.87 -4.67 -4.94
N TRP A 866 64.94 -3.34 -4.90
CA TRP A 866 65.78 -2.55 -5.82
C TRP A 866 67.29 -2.85 -5.68
N LEU A 867 67.71 -3.51 -4.59
CA LEU A 867 69.08 -3.99 -4.39
C LEU A 867 69.30 -5.44 -4.84
N VAL A 868 68.25 -6.21 -5.15
CA VAL A 868 68.32 -7.65 -5.48
C VAL A 868 67.25 -8.03 -6.53
N THR A 869 67.64 -8.09 -7.81
CA THR A 869 66.75 -8.55 -8.89
C THR A 869 67.40 -9.62 -9.77
N SER A 870 66.78 -10.81 -9.82
CA SER A 870 66.90 -11.83 -10.89
C SER A 870 65.79 -12.89 -10.74
N ASP A 871 64.91 -12.95 -11.73
CA ASP A 871 64.17 -14.10 -12.31
C ASP A 871 63.23 -15.04 -11.51
N VAL A 872 61.91 -14.79 -11.66
CA VAL A 872 60.77 -15.60 -12.23
C VAL A 872 60.62 -17.16 -11.97
N PRO A 873 59.47 -17.85 -12.30
CA PRO A 873 58.65 -18.50 -11.26
C PRO A 873 58.26 -19.98 -11.53
N ALA A 874 57.29 -20.52 -10.77
CA ALA A 874 56.55 -21.76 -11.07
C ALA A 874 55.05 -21.65 -10.69
N LYS A 875 54.21 -22.53 -11.27
CA LYS A 875 52.75 -22.68 -11.03
C LYS A 875 52.44 -24.01 -10.33
N GLU A 876 51.23 -24.16 -9.77
CA GLU A 876 50.39 -25.34 -10.04
C GLU A 876 48.88 -25.02 -9.92
N GLU A 877 47.98 -25.99 -10.17
CA GLU A 877 46.70 -25.72 -10.84
C GLU A 877 45.54 -26.71 -10.51
N SER A 878 44.35 -26.18 -10.16
CA SER A 878 43.00 -26.84 -10.25
C SER A 878 42.67 -27.99 -9.24
N ARG A 879 41.43 -28.52 -9.06
CA ARG A 879 40.07 -28.28 -9.63
C ARG A 879 38.93 -28.89 -8.75
N GLU A 880 37.73 -29.05 -9.37
CA GLU A 880 36.48 -29.74 -8.93
C GLU A 880 35.54 -28.86 -8.08
N GLU A 881 34.40 -28.37 -8.57
CA GLU A 881 33.17 -28.95 -9.20
C GLU A 881 32.10 -29.38 -8.18
N ALA A 882 30.87 -28.88 -8.36
CA ALA A 882 29.75 -29.01 -7.42
C ALA A 882 28.44 -29.44 -8.13
N PRO A 883 27.60 -30.29 -7.51
CA PRO A 883 26.34 -30.75 -8.08
C PRO A 883 25.19 -29.74 -7.90
N ARG A 884 24.17 -29.86 -8.75
CA ARG A 884 22.87 -29.17 -8.61
C ARG A 884 21.88 -30.04 -7.84
N LEU A 885 21.02 -29.43 -7.03
CA LEU A 885 19.83 -30.03 -6.44
C LEU A 885 18.63 -29.06 -6.50
N GLU A 886 17.46 -29.57 -6.14
CA GLU A 886 16.14 -29.07 -6.55
C GLU A 886 15.59 -27.92 -5.68
N GLU A 887 14.55 -27.26 -6.20
CA GLU A 887 13.91 -26.10 -5.56
C GLU A 887 13.02 -26.54 -4.39
N VAL A 888 13.35 -26.07 -3.18
CA VAL A 888 12.61 -26.30 -1.93
C VAL A 888 12.07 -24.97 -1.41
N SER A 889 11.00 -24.95 -0.61
CA SER A 889 10.38 -23.68 -0.19
C SER A 889 11.35 -22.80 0.64
N PRO A 890 11.20 -21.46 0.64
CA PRO A 890 12.24 -20.56 1.18
C PRO A 890 12.62 -20.79 2.65
N TRP A 891 11.72 -21.33 3.48
CA TRP A 891 12.03 -21.65 4.88
C TRP A 891 12.60 -23.06 5.06
N GLU A 892 12.30 -24.00 4.16
CA GLU A 892 12.89 -25.35 4.14
C GLU A 892 14.31 -25.32 3.61
N ALA A 893 14.56 -24.54 2.55
CA ALA A 893 15.91 -24.19 2.10
C ALA A 893 16.72 -23.61 3.26
N ASP A 894 16.18 -22.60 3.96
CA ASP A 894 16.85 -21.95 5.11
C ASP A 894 16.97 -22.82 6.36
N TYR A 895 16.17 -23.89 6.46
CA TYR A 895 16.30 -24.91 7.51
C TYR A 895 17.39 -25.94 7.17
N GLN A 896 17.58 -26.26 5.88
CA GLN A 896 18.62 -27.18 5.37
C GLN A 896 20.03 -26.56 5.35
N LEU A 897 20.14 -25.24 5.47
CA LEU A 897 21.42 -24.54 5.64
C LEU A 897 22.18 -25.01 6.90
N LEU A 898 23.51 -24.89 6.86
CA LEU A 898 24.39 -25.33 7.92
C LEU A 898 24.11 -24.59 9.24
N VAL A 899 24.13 -25.30 10.36
CA VAL A 899 23.96 -24.70 11.68
C VAL A 899 25.19 -23.85 12.00
N CYS A 900 24.96 -22.56 12.27
CA CYS A 900 26.02 -21.66 12.73
C CYS A 900 26.46 -22.02 14.16
N GLU A 901 27.46 -22.88 14.31
CA GLU A 901 27.95 -23.38 15.61
C GLU A 901 28.68 -22.30 16.46
N GLY A 902 29.09 -21.18 15.84
CA GLY A 902 29.67 -20.03 16.52
C GLY A 902 30.57 -19.19 15.61
N LEU A 903 31.40 -18.34 16.23
CA LEU A 903 32.44 -17.53 15.56
C LEU A 903 33.86 -17.97 15.95
N LEU A 904 34.01 -19.16 16.53
CA LEU A 904 35.29 -19.60 17.12
C LEU A 904 36.36 -19.80 16.05
N SER A 905 36.00 -20.42 14.93
CA SER A 905 36.82 -20.62 13.74
C SER A 905 37.23 -19.29 13.10
N GLU A 906 36.25 -18.44 12.85
CA GLU A 906 36.36 -17.14 12.19
C GLU A 906 37.28 -16.18 12.95
N TYR A 907 37.15 -16.10 14.29
CA TYR A 907 38.13 -15.37 15.10
C TYR A 907 39.49 -16.06 15.19
N LEU A 908 39.56 -17.40 15.27
CA LEU A 908 40.83 -18.12 15.41
C LEU A 908 41.74 -17.91 14.20
N GLU A 909 41.20 -18.02 12.98
CA GLU A 909 41.94 -17.78 11.74
C GLU A 909 42.50 -16.35 11.69
N MET A 910 41.64 -15.36 11.94
CA MET A 910 42.02 -13.95 11.93
C MET A 910 43.04 -13.59 13.03
N VAL A 911 42.95 -14.21 14.21
CA VAL A 911 43.91 -14.00 15.32
C VAL A 911 45.25 -14.70 15.04
N ILE A 912 45.26 -15.87 14.38
CA ILE A 912 46.49 -16.52 13.90
C ILE A 912 47.17 -15.63 12.85
N GLN A 913 46.41 -15.10 11.89
CA GLN A 913 46.93 -14.19 10.86
C GLN A 913 47.54 -12.92 11.50
N PHE A 914 46.82 -12.28 12.42
CA PHE A 914 47.30 -11.14 13.22
C PHE A 914 48.60 -11.47 13.96
N GLY A 915 48.71 -12.67 14.55
CA GLY A 915 49.92 -13.16 15.21
C GLY A 915 51.11 -13.27 14.26
N PHE A 916 50.93 -13.86 13.08
CA PHE A 916 52.01 -13.96 12.08
C PHE A 916 52.51 -12.59 11.62
N ILE A 917 51.61 -11.64 11.37
CA ILE A 917 51.98 -10.29 10.93
C ILE A 917 52.72 -9.57 12.05
N THR A 918 52.11 -9.48 13.24
CA THR A 918 52.68 -8.68 14.35
C THR A 918 54.01 -9.23 14.84
N ILE A 919 54.15 -10.55 15.03
CA ILE A 919 55.36 -11.15 15.60
C ILE A 919 56.54 -11.17 14.60
N PHE A 920 56.27 -11.24 13.29
CA PHE A 920 57.31 -11.47 12.27
C PHE A 920 57.43 -10.39 11.17
N VAL A 921 56.76 -9.23 11.28
CA VAL A 921 56.87 -8.12 10.30
C VAL A 921 58.32 -7.69 10.01
N ALA A 922 59.21 -7.72 11.02
CA ALA A 922 60.64 -7.41 10.81
C ALA A 922 61.38 -8.43 9.93
N ALA A 923 60.84 -9.64 9.74
CA ALA A 923 61.37 -10.67 8.85
C ALA A 923 60.68 -10.68 7.47
N CYS A 924 59.39 -10.31 7.39
CA CYS A 924 58.65 -10.21 6.14
C CYS A 924 57.83 -8.90 6.04
N PRO A 925 58.41 -7.81 5.49
CA PRO A 925 57.72 -6.52 5.37
C PRO A 925 56.48 -6.54 4.46
N LEU A 926 56.30 -7.54 3.60
CA LEU A 926 55.09 -7.70 2.77
C LEU A 926 53.93 -8.41 3.47
N ALA A 927 54.13 -9.01 4.66
CA ALA A 927 53.07 -9.73 5.37
C ALA A 927 51.77 -8.90 5.57
N PRO A 928 51.83 -7.59 5.92
CA PRO A 928 50.62 -6.77 6.01
C PRO A 928 49.86 -6.63 4.68
N LEU A 929 50.57 -6.57 3.53
CA LEU A 929 49.93 -6.43 2.22
C LEU A 929 49.19 -7.71 1.82
N PHE A 930 49.80 -8.88 2.02
CA PHE A 930 49.14 -10.15 1.76
C PHE A 930 47.92 -10.35 2.68
N ALA A 931 48.03 -9.94 3.95
CA ALA A 931 46.91 -9.93 4.89
C ALA A 931 45.78 -8.96 4.49
N LEU A 932 46.12 -7.76 4.01
CA LEU A 932 45.14 -6.78 3.52
C LEU A 932 44.32 -7.35 2.34
N ILE A 933 45.00 -8.02 1.40
CA ILE A 933 44.36 -8.68 0.27
C ILE A 933 43.50 -9.86 0.75
N ASN A 934 44.03 -10.70 1.65
CA ASN A 934 43.29 -11.82 2.24
C ASN A 934 42.00 -11.34 2.91
N ASN A 935 42.09 -10.32 3.76
CA ASN A 935 40.96 -9.87 4.58
C ASN A 935 39.88 -9.16 3.75
N TRP A 936 40.25 -8.50 2.65
CA TRP A 936 39.28 -7.94 1.70
C TRP A 936 38.53 -9.05 0.94
N VAL A 937 39.18 -10.18 0.65
CA VAL A 937 38.50 -11.38 0.13
C VAL A 937 37.66 -12.04 1.22
N GLU A 938 38.18 -12.18 2.44
CA GLU A 938 37.52 -12.84 3.57
C GLU A 938 36.23 -12.13 3.96
N ILE A 939 36.23 -10.80 4.02
CA ILE A 939 35.01 -9.97 4.23
C ILE A 939 33.91 -10.31 3.21
N ARG A 940 34.24 -10.80 2.01
CA ARG A 940 33.26 -11.21 0.98
C ARG A 940 32.91 -12.69 1.04
N LEU A 941 33.88 -13.56 1.34
CA LEU A 941 33.63 -14.99 1.56
C LEU A 941 32.72 -15.18 2.78
N ASP A 942 33.05 -14.60 3.94
CA ASP A 942 32.20 -14.64 5.12
C ASP A 942 30.85 -13.94 4.89
N ALA A 943 30.80 -12.78 4.23
CA ALA A 943 29.52 -12.13 3.92
C ALA A 943 28.62 -13.03 3.06
N GLN A 944 29.17 -13.72 2.06
CA GLN A 944 28.43 -14.70 1.26
C GLN A 944 28.02 -15.90 2.13
N LYS A 945 28.96 -16.59 2.79
CA LYS A 945 28.77 -17.74 3.68
C LYS A 945 27.69 -17.51 4.73
N PHE A 946 27.73 -16.39 5.48
CA PHE A 946 26.68 -16.03 6.44
C PHE A 946 25.33 -15.75 5.80
N VAL A 947 25.28 -15.22 4.57
CA VAL A 947 24.03 -14.90 3.87
C VAL A 947 23.48 -16.08 3.05
N THR A 948 24.28 -17.02 2.56
CA THR A 948 23.86 -18.08 1.64
C THR A 948 24.04 -19.52 2.14
N GLU A 949 24.95 -19.79 3.09
CA GLU A 949 25.33 -21.15 3.51
C GLU A 949 24.95 -21.48 4.96
N TYR A 950 24.98 -20.48 5.85
CA TYR A 950 24.57 -20.63 7.25
C TYR A 950 23.08 -20.31 7.47
N ARG A 951 22.43 -21.13 8.30
CA ARG A 951 21.11 -20.87 8.86
C ARG A 951 21.16 -19.71 9.85
N ARG A 952 20.11 -18.87 9.89
CA ARG A 952 20.01 -17.74 10.82
C ARG A 952 20.26 -18.18 12.28
N PRO A 953 21.29 -17.64 12.97
CA PRO A 953 21.59 -17.98 14.36
C PRO A 953 20.59 -17.34 15.34
N VAL A 954 20.58 -17.84 16.57
CA VAL A 954 19.83 -17.23 17.68
C VAL A 954 20.54 -15.94 18.08
N VAL A 955 19.79 -14.85 18.23
CA VAL A 955 20.34 -13.53 18.56
C VAL A 955 20.80 -13.51 20.02
N GLU A 956 22.11 -13.51 20.23
CA GLU A 956 22.74 -13.31 21.53
C GLU A 956 23.30 -11.89 21.67
N ARG A 957 23.09 -11.27 22.83
CA ARG A 957 23.67 -9.96 23.15
C ARG A 957 25.17 -10.06 23.43
N ALA A 958 25.91 -9.00 23.11
CA ALA A 958 27.35 -8.88 23.40
C ALA A 958 27.79 -7.43 23.55
N GLN A 959 28.67 -7.19 24.53
CA GLN A 959 29.24 -5.86 24.81
C GLN A 959 30.57 -5.62 24.08
N ASP A 960 31.31 -6.70 23.78
CA ASP A 960 32.64 -6.68 23.17
C ASP A 960 32.92 -8.02 22.43
N ILE A 961 34.14 -8.16 21.89
CA ILE A 961 34.62 -9.40 21.23
C ILE A 961 35.09 -10.48 22.23
N GLY A 962 34.90 -10.26 23.53
CA GLY A 962 35.24 -11.17 24.61
C GLY A 962 36.74 -11.47 24.73
N ILE A 963 37.05 -12.73 25.05
CA ILE A 963 38.39 -13.22 25.39
C ILE A 963 39.43 -12.99 24.27
N TRP A 964 38.98 -12.82 23.02
CA TRP A 964 39.83 -12.51 21.87
C TRP A 964 40.56 -11.17 22.03
N PHE A 965 39.95 -10.18 22.69
CA PHE A 965 40.62 -8.90 22.98
C PHE A 965 41.86 -9.11 23.85
N SER A 966 41.75 -9.91 24.92
CA SER A 966 42.87 -10.26 25.81
C SER A 966 43.95 -11.07 25.09
N ILE A 967 43.58 -11.95 24.16
CA ILE A 967 44.53 -12.73 23.35
C ILE A 967 45.30 -11.81 22.38
N LEU A 968 44.62 -10.92 21.66
CA LEU A 968 45.24 -9.92 20.79
C LEU A 968 46.19 -8.99 21.56
N GLN A 969 45.80 -8.58 22.77
CA GLN A 969 46.64 -7.77 23.65
C GLN A 969 47.92 -8.52 24.07
N PHE A 970 47.82 -9.80 24.44
CA PHE A 970 48.99 -10.63 24.79
C PHE A 970 49.94 -10.87 23.60
N ILE A 971 49.38 -11.14 22.42
CA ILE A 971 50.15 -11.27 21.17
C ILE A 971 50.91 -9.98 20.89
N THR A 972 50.26 -8.82 21.01
CA THR A 972 50.87 -7.50 20.76
C THR A 972 52.07 -7.23 21.66
N HIS A 973 51.98 -7.53 22.97
CA HIS A 973 53.13 -7.39 23.88
C HIS A 973 54.28 -8.35 23.53
N THR A 974 53.95 -9.59 23.16
CA THR A 974 54.94 -10.61 22.78
C THR A 974 55.64 -10.26 21.45
N ALA A 975 54.93 -9.62 20.53
CA ALA A 975 55.43 -9.16 19.24
C ALA A 975 56.52 -8.08 19.38
N VAL A 976 56.39 -7.14 20.32
CA VAL A 976 57.40 -6.09 20.57
C VAL A 976 58.76 -6.72 20.92
N LEU A 977 58.78 -7.64 21.88
CA LEU A 977 59.98 -8.37 22.27
C LEU A 977 60.55 -9.21 21.12
N SER A 978 59.68 -9.93 20.40
CA SER A 978 60.09 -10.83 19.31
C SER A 978 60.75 -10.08 18.15
N ASN A 979 60.16 -8.97 17.69
CA ASN A 979 60.78 -8.13 16.65
C ASN A 979 62.08 -7.48 17.14
N ALA A 980 62.16 -7.06 18.41
CA ALA A 980 63.39 -6.52 18.98
C ALA A 980 64.54 -7.53 18.95
N PHE A 981 64.28 -8.79 19.35
CA PHE A 981 65.26 -9.87 19.26
C PHE A 981 65.65 -10.22 17.83
N LEU A 982 64.69 -10.31 16.90
CA LEU A 982 64.96 -10.51 15.48
C LEU A 982 65.91 -9.42 14.94
N ILE A 983 65.55 -8.14 15.10
CA ILE A 983 66.35 -7.00 14.64
C ILE A 983 67.74 -7.00 15.27
N ALA A 984 67.86 -7.24 16.58
CA ALA A 984 69.14 -7.20 17.27
C ALA A 984 70.10 -8.34 16.85
N PHE A 985 69.59 -9.57 16.70
CA PHE A 985 70.42 -10.76 16.53
C PHE A 985 70.59 -11.22 15.07
N THR A 986 69.58 -11.08 14.20
CA THR A 986 69.69 -11.48 12.78
C THR A 986 70.28 -10.36 11.92
N SER A 987 70.02 -9.09 12.24
CA SER A 987 70.54 -7.97 11.45
C SER A 987 72.03 -7.71 11.69
N SER A 988 72.72 -7.35 10.60
CA SER A 988 74.08 -6.81 10.67
C SER A 988 74.12 -5.33 11.12
N PHE A 989 72.98 -4.70 11.39
CA PHE A 989 72.87 -3.31 11.87
C PHE A 989 73.69 -3.04 13.14
N VAL A 990 73.45 -3.78 14.23
CA VAL A 990 74.15 -3.54 15.51
C VAL A 990 75.67 -3.77 15.40
N PRO A 991 76.18 -4.86 14.78
CA PRO A 991 77.61 -5.01 14.52
C PRO A 991 78.23 -3.90 13.65
N ARG A 992 77.54 -3.44 12.58
CA ARG A 992 78.02 -2.32 11.74
C ARG A 992 78.10 -1.02 12.52
N LEU A 993 77.10 -0.73 13.37
CA LEU A 993 77.08 0.47 14.19
C LEU A 993 78.21 0.48 15.23
N TYR A 994 78.44 -0.65 15.91
CA TYR A 994 79.56 -0.82 16.84
C TYR A 994 80.92 -0.61 16.14
N TYR A 995 81.12 -1.19 14.96
CA TYR A 995 82.35 -1.00 14.19
C TYR A 995 82.56 0.46 13.74
N ARG A 996 81.49 1.14 13.30
CA ARG A 996 81.53 2.57 12.95
C ARG A 996 81.94 3.46 14.11
N TYR A 997 81.50 3.13 15.32
CA TYR A 997 81.79 3.92 16.52
C TYR A 997 83.16 3.61 17.13
N THR A 998 83.63 2.36 17.04
CA THR A 998 84.86 1.90 17.73
C THR A 998 86.09 1.77 16.83
N ARG A 999 85.93 1.69 15.50
CA ARG A 999 87.02 1.41 14.55
C ARG A 999 87.04 2.39 13.37
N ASP A 1000 86.02 2.38 12.51
CA ASP A 1000 85.99 3.17 11.27
C ASP A 1000 84.56 3.42 10.74
N ILE A 1001 84.20 4.70 10.62
CA ILE A 1001 82.91 5.21 10.12
C ILE A 1001 82.60 4.71 8.70
N THR A 1002 83.62 4.54 7.86
CA THR A 1002 83.48 4.11 6.45
C THR A 1002 83.12 2.64 6.28
N LEU A 1003 83.15 1.84 7.36
CA LEU A 1003 83.05 0.36 7.35
C LEU A 1003 84.20 -0.35 6.60
N SER A 1004 85.30 0.33 6.27
CA SER A 1004 86.45 -0.35 5.66
C SER A 1004 86.98 -1.43 6.61
N GLY A 1005 87.22 -2.65 6.09
CA GLY A 1005 87.64 -3.80 6.90
C GLY A 1005 86.55 -4.48 7.75
N PHE A 1006 85.28 -4.01 7.74
CA PHE A 1006 84.21 -4.58 8.58
C PHE A 1006 84.02 -6.10 8.44
N THR A 1007 84.17 -6.65 7.22
CA THR A 1007 84.13 -8.11 6.98
C THR A 1007 85.27 -8.85 7.69
N ASN A 1008 86.49 -8.31 7.68
CA ASN A 1008 87.63 -8.89 8.39
C ASN A 1008 87.47 -8.81 9.92
N PHE A 1009 86.65 -7.91 10.43
CA PHE A 1009 86.31 -7.78 11.85
C PHE A 1009 85.22 -8.76 12.31
N THR A 1010 84.26 -9.13 11.45
CA THR A 1010 83.19 -10.09 11.79
C THR A 1010 83.57 -11.56 11.63
N LEU A 1011 84.82 -11.85 11.24
CA LEU A 1011 85.30 -13.20 10.90
C LEU A 1011 86.29 -13.74 11.95
N ALA A 1012 85.94 -14.85 12.60
CA ALA A 1012 86.85 -15.67 13.38
C ALA A 1012 87.76 -16.51 12.47
N THR A 1013 88.80 -17.11 13.05
CA THR A 1013 89.67 -18.11 12.41
C THR A 1013 89.31 -19.51 12.94
N SER A 1014 89.36 -20.53 12.10
CA SER A 1014 89.16 -21.93 12.50
C SER A 1014 90.14 -22.36 13.62
N PRO A 1015 89.69 -23.04 14.69
CA PRO A 1015 90.56 -23.50 15.77
C PRO A 1015 91.74 -24.37 15.30
N LYS A 1016 92.84 -24.35 16.07
CA LYS A 1016 94.10 -25.04 15.68
C LYS A 1016 93.97 -26.54 15.46
N SER A 1017 93.03 -27.21 16.13
CA SER A 1017 92.68 -28.62 15.89
C SER A 1017 92.16 -28.89 14.47
N PHE A 1018 91.38 -27.96 13.90
CA PHE A 1018 90.88 -28.05 12.53
C PHE A 1018 91.99 -27.78 11.51
N SER A 1019 92.83 -26.76 11.77
CA SER A 1019 93.97 -26.40 10.91
C SER A 1019 95.01 -27.53 10.80
N GLN A 1020 95.24 -28.29 11.88
CA GLN A 1020 96.13 -29.45 11.87
C GLN A 1020 95.63 -30.62 11.01
N GLN A 1021 94.32 -30.75 10.76
CA GLN A 1021 93.78 -31.77 9.85
C GLN A 1021 93.83 -31.37 8.37
N GLN A 1022 93.97 -30.08 8.03
CA GLN A 1022 93.93 -29.57 6.65
C GLN A 1022 95.12 -28.68 6.30
N GLN A 1023 96.34 -29.22 6.43
CA GLN A 1023 97.59 -28.68 5.84
C GLN A 1023 97.80 -27.15 6.04
N ASN A 1024 97.59 -26.64 7.25
CA ASN A 1024 97.72 -25.20 7.60
C ASN A 1024 96.77 -24.24 6.85
N THR A 1025 95.68 -24.73 6.25
CA THR A 1025 94.71 -23.89 5.54
C THR A 1025 93.77 -23.20 6.54
N SER A 1026 93.95 -21.90 6.79
CA SER A 1026 93.14 -21.14 7.76
C SER A 1026 91.79 -20.71 7.19
N CYS A 1027 90.74 -21.45 7.55
CA CYS A 1027 89.36 -21.08 7.20
C CYS A 1027 88.87 -19.93 8.10
N ARG A 1028 88.18 -18.95 7.51
CA ARG A 1028 87.53 -17.86 8.26
C ARG A 1028 86.01 -17.98 8.17
N TYR A 1029 85.33 -17.82 9.30
CA TYR A 1029 83.87 -17.98 9.43
C TYR A 1029 83.31 -16.85 10.31
N GLN A 1030 82.01 -16.51 10.18
CA GLN A 1030 81.45 -15.42 10.98
C GLN A 1030 81.41 -15.80 12.47
N GLY A 1031 82.02 -14.96 13.30
CA GLY A 1031 82.19 -15.21 14.72
C GLY A 1031 83.19 -14.26 15.36
N PHE A 1032 83.10 -14.11 16.67
CA PHE A 1032 84.00 -13.28 17.47
C PHE A 1032 84.80 -14.19 18.42
N ARG A 1033 85.61 -15.07 17.82
CA ARG A 1033 86.46 -16.05 18.52
C ARG A 1033 87.90 -15.99 18.03
N ASP A 1034 88.84 -16.31 18.91
CA ASP A 1034 90.27 -16.32 18.61
C ASP A 1034 90.75 -17.68 18.03
N GLU A 1035 92.05 -17.82 17.79
CA GLU A 1035 92.62 -19.07 17.24
C GLU A 1035 92.57 -20.28 18.20
N SER A 1036 92.38 -20.05 19.50
CA SER A 1036 92.17 -21.12 20.50
C SER A 1036 90.70 -21.56 20.54
N GLY A 1037 89.79 -20.70 20.09
CA GLY A 1037 88.35 -20.87 20.12
C GLY A 1037 87.66 -20.08 21.24
N GLU A 1038 88.40 -19.39 22.10
CA GLU A 1038 87.84 -18.49 23.13
C GLU A 1038 87.14 -17.29 22.50
N TYR A 1039 86.15 -16.72 23.22
CA TYR A 1039 85.40 -15.55 22.75
C TYR A 1039 86.20 -14.25 22.96
N LEU A 1040 86.27 -13.39 21.93
CA LEU A 1040 86.88 -12.06 22.04
C LEU A 1040 86.05 -11.15 22.97
N PRO A 1041 86.67 -10.12 23.60
CA PRO A 1041 85.93 -9.07 24.31
C PRO A 1041 84.82 -8.42 23.46
N GLU A 1042 85.06 -8.23 22.16
CA GLU A 1042 84.06 -7.74 21.21
C GLU A 1042 82.80 -8.62 21.12
N TYR A 1043 82.89 -9.94 21.38
CA TYR A 1043 81.70 -10.80 21.48
C TYR A 1043 80.80 -10.35 22.63
N PHE A 1044 81.37 -10.17 23.81
CA PHE A 1044 80.64 -9.79 25.02
C PHE A 1044 80.15 -8.34 24.94
N HIS A 1045 80.92 -7.43 24.34
CA HIS A 1045 80.45 -6.06 24.05
C HIS A 1045 79.27 -6.06 23.07
N LEU A 1046 79.33 -6.80 21.97
CA LEU A 1046 78.23 -6.89 21.01
C LEU A 1046 77.00 -7.61 21.59
N LEU A 1047 77.19 -8.62 22.45
CA LEU A 1047 76.09 -9.28 23.17
C LEU A 1047 75.42 -8.32 24.15
N ALA A 1048 76.19 -7.58 24.94
CA ALA A 1048 75.67 -6.56 25.85
C ALA A 1048 74.90 -5.47 25.09
N ILE A 1049 75.47 -4.91 24.01
CA ILE A 1049 74.82 -3.89 23.18
C ILE A 1049 73.54 -4.42 22.53
N ARG A 1050 73.50 -5.68 22.09
CA ARG A 1050 72.29 -6.33 21.56
C ARG A 1050 71.19 -6.46 22.62
N LEU A 1051 71.52 -6.88 23.83
CA LEU A 1051 70.56 -6.97 24.94
C LEU A 1051 70.09 -5.58 25.40
N SER A 1052 70.98 -4.59 25.48
CA SER A 1052 70.62 -3.19 25.74
C SER A 1052 69.73 -2.61 24.64
N PHE A 1053 69.96 -2.94 23.36
CA PHE A 1053 69.09 -2.52 22.26
C PHE A 1053 67.68 -3.11 22.43
N VAL A 1054 67.55 -4.40 22.78
CA VAL A 1054 66.23 -5.02 23.03
C VAL A 1054 65.48 -4.29 24.16
N ILE A 1055 66.14 -4.05 25.29
CA ILE A 1055 65.53 -3.37 26.45
C ILE A 1055 65.12 -1.93 26.09
N VAL A 1056 65.97 -1.17 25.39
CA VAL A 1056 65.64 0.21 24.98
C VAL A 1056 64.52 0.23 23.95
N PHE A 1057 64.53 -0.68 22.96
CA PHE A 1057 63.47 -0.79 21.95
C PHE A 1057 62.12 -1.12 22.59
N GLU A 1058 62.08 -2.11 23.47
CA GLU A 1058 60.91 -2.49 24.28
C GLU A 1058 60.34 -1.28 25.03
N HIS A 1059 61.18 -0.59 25.81
CA HIS A 1059 60.75 0.53 26.65
C HIS A 1059 60.29 1.74 25.81
N VAL A 1060 60.92 2.02 24.67
CA VAL A 1060 60.48 3.07 23.74
C VAL A 1060 59.13 2.72 23.11
N VAL A 1061 58.93 1.49 22.63
CA VAL A 1061 57.67 1.08 22.00
C VAL A 1061 56.52 1.08 23.01
N PHE A 1062 56.70 0.53 24.22
CA PHE A 1062 55.66 0.58 25.25
C PHE A 1062 55.42 1.99 25.82
N PHE A 1063 56.42 2.87 25.84
CA PHE A 1063 56.22 4.28 26.19
C PHE A 1063 55.40 5.02 25.13
N VAL A 1064 55.70 4.83 23.84
CA VAL A 1064 54.94 5.42 22.74
C VAL A 1064 53.50 4.87 22.70
N GLY A 1065 53.31 3.57 22.92
CA GLY A 1065 51.98 2.96 23.07
C GLY A 1065 51.15 3.65 24.15
N ARG A 1066 51.65 3.68 25.40
CA ARG A 1066 50.98 4.35 26.52
C ARG A 1066 50.73 5.85 26.28
N LEU A 1067 51.57 6.52 25.50
CA LEU A 1067 51.37 7.93 25.16
C LEU A 1067 50.24 8.10 24.13
N ILE A 1068 50.04 7.14 23.23
CA ILE A 1068 48.86 7.08 22.34
C ILE A 1068 47.60 6.75 23.15
N ASP A 1069 47.66 5.75 24.04
CA ASP A 1069 46.55 5.38 24.94
C ASP A 1069 46.10 6.56 25.83
N LEU A 1070 47.01 7.47 26.19
CA LEU A 1070 46.71 8.70 26.94
C LEU A 1070 46.22 9.87 26.06
N MET A 1071 46.38 9.81 24.74
CA MET A 1071 45.96 10.84 23.79
C MET A 1071 44.65 10.52 23.08
N VAL A 1072 44.22 9.26 23.06
CA VAL A 1072 42.97 8.79 22.43
C VAL A 1072 42.09 8.16 23.50
N PRO A 1073 40.98 8.79 23.93
CA PRO A 1073 40.10 8.21 24.94
C PRO A 1073 39.36 6.98 24.39
N ASP A 1074 39.34 5.88 25.15
CA ASP A 1074 38.73 4.59 24.76
C ASP A 1074 37.25 4.70 24.34
N ILE A 1075 36.51 5.64 24.93
CA ILE A 1075 35.09 5.90 24.63
C ILE A 1075 34.91 7.41 24.41
N PRO A 1076 34.37 7.86 23.26
CA PRO A 1076 34.01 9.26 23.05
C PRO A 1076 32.93 9.72 24.04
N GLU A 1077 33.06 10.94 24.56
CA GLU A 1077 32.17 11.50 25.59
C GLU A 1077 30.68 11.49 25.18
N GLU A 1078 30.38 11.69 23.89
CA GLU A 1078 29.02 11.59 23.34
C GLU A 1078 28.44 10.17 23.45
N VAL A 1079 29.27 9.14 23.22
CA VAL A 1079 28.89 7.73 23.34
C VAL A 1079 28.72 7.36 24.81
N GLU A 1080 29.64 7.81 25.68
CA GLU A 1080 29.54 7.59 27.12
C GLU A 1080 28.25 8.22 27.70
N MET A 1081 27.89 9.42 27.24
CA MET A 1081 26.63 10.09 27.62
C MET A 1081 25.39 9.39 27.08
N LYS A 1082 25.43 8.85 25.85
CA LYS A 1082 24.36 7.99 25.31
C LYS A 1082 24.18 6.71 26.14
N MET A 1083 25.27 6.00 26.43
CA MET A 1083 25.26 4.80 27.28
C MET A 1083 24.73 5.10 28.69
N LYS A 1084 25.14 6.23 29.31
CA LYS A 1084 24.61 6.68 30.61
C LYS A 1084 23.09 6.93 30.55
N ARG A 1085 22.59 7.56 29.48
CA ARG A 1085 21.15 7.82 29.28
C ARG A 1085 20.36 6.52 29.07
N GLU A 1086 20.81 5.63 28.21
CA GLU A 1086 20.15 4.33 28.00
C GLU A 1086 20.17 3.47 29.27
N HIS A 1087 21.27 3.45 30.02
CA HIS A 1087 21.36 2.70 31.27
C HIS A 1087 20.53 3.32 32.41
N TYR A 1088 20.20 4.61 32.33
CA TYR A 1088 19.21 5.26 33.19
C TYR A 1088 17.78 4.81 32.80
N MET A 1089 17.38 4.98 31.54
CA MET A 1089 16.05 4.60 31.05
C MET A 1089 15.77 3.09 31.22
N ALA A 1090 16.80 2.24 31.07
CA ALA A 1090 16.67 0.80 31.33
C ALA A 1090 16.47 0.47 32.82
N LYS A 1091 17.04 1.26 33.75
CA LYS A 1091 16.77 1.13 35.19
C LYS A 1091 15.40 1.64 35.56
N GLU A 1092 14.95 2.71 34.92
CA GLU A 1092 13.62 3.29 35.06
C GLU A 1092 12.55 2.27 34.62
N ALA A 1093 12.65 1.73 33.40
CA ALA A 1093 11.76 0.68 32.90
C ALA A 1093 11.80 -0.62 33.74
N LEU A 1094 12.95 -0.96 34.35
CA LEU A 1094 13.03 -2.08 35.30
C LEU A 1094 12.36 -1.77 36.65
N ALA A 1095 12.43 -0.53 37.13
CA ALA A 1095 11.74 -0.09 38.34
C ALA A 1095 10.21 -0.04 38.11
N GLU A 1096 9.77 0.40 36.94
CA GLU A 1096 8.36 0.36 36.53
C GLU A 1096 7.82 -1.08 36.38
N ASN A 1097 8.58 -1.98 35.73
CA ASN A 1097 8.18 -3.39 35.68
C ASN A 1097 8.14 -4.04 37.09
N GLN A 1098 9.01 -3.61 38.02
CA GLN A 1098 8.93 -4.04 39.43
C GLN A 1098 7.81 -3.37 40.23
N SER A 1099 7.28 -2.21 39.81
CA SER A 1099 6.09 -1.60 40.42
C SER A 1099 4.81 -2.26 39.89
N LEU A 1100 4.65 -2.40 38.56
CA LEU A 1100 3.56 -3.15 37.94
C LEU A 1100 3.49 -4.59 38.48
N GLY A 1101 4.63 -5.29 38.56
CA GLY A 1101 4.70 -6.65 39.10
C GLY A 1101 4.27 -6.77 40.57
N LYS A 1102 4.34 -5.68 41.35
CA LYS A 1102 3.81 -5.61 42.72
C LYS A 1102 2.34 -5.16 42.79
N THR A 1103 1.83 -4.51 41.75
CA THR A 1103 0.43 -4.08 41.66
C THR A 1103 -0.49 -5.20 41.17
N LEU A 1104 0.04 -6.21 40.48
CA LEU A 1104 -0.74 -7.26 39.80
C LEU A 1104 -0.91 -8.59 40.55
N ILE A 1105 -0.31 -8.80 41.73
CA ILE A 1105 -0.48 -10.03 42.53
C ILE A 1105 -0.71 -9.74 44.02
N PRO A 1106 -1.97 -9.65 44.48
CA PRO A 1106 -2.34 -9.68 45.89
C PRO A 1106 -2.73 -11.09 46.33
N GLY A 1107 -1.75 -11.88 46.78
CA GLY A 1107 -1.95 -13.20 47.40
C GLY A 1107 -1.65 -14.40 46.50
N ASP A 1108 -0.50 -15.02 46.71
CA ASP A 1108 -0.44 -16.31 47.44
C ASP A 1108 0.99 -16.52 47.97
N GLU A 1109 1.11 -16.94 49.23
CA GLU A 1109 2.35 -17.52 49.78
C GLU A 1109 2.24 -19.06 49.76
N ASP A 1110 3.40 -19.72 49.83
CA ASP A 1110 3.61 -21.17 49.83
C ASP A 1110 3.44 -21.96 48.50
N VAL A 1111 4.07 -23.14 48.50
CA VAL A 1111 4.07 -24.18 47.44
C VAL A 1111 4.76 -23.87 46.10
N LEU A 1112 6.06 -23.57 46.15
CA LEU A 1112 7.01 -24.26 45.24
C LEU A 1112 8.47 -24.40 45.77
N SER A 1113 8.64 -24.50 47.09
CA SER A 1113 9.94 -24.68 47.77
C SER A 1113 10.41 -26.15 47.78
N GLY A 1114 10.35 -26.83 46.62
CA GLY A 1114 10.30 -28.30 46.54
C GLY A 1114 11.49 -29.06 45.94
N GLU A 1115 12.35 -28.46 45.08
CA GLU A 1115 13.44 -29.20 44.43
C GLU A 1115 14.63 -28.31 44.00
N LEU A 1116 15.68 -28.90 43.39
CA LEU A 1116 16.90 -28.23 42.92
C LEU A 1116 17.80 -27.53 43.97
N ARG A 1117 17.95 -28.10 45.17
CA ARG A 1117 18.96 -27.65 46.16
C ARG A 1117 20.12 -28.63 46.39
N GLN A 1118 20.85 -29.02 45.33
CA GLN A 1118 22.01 -29.92 45.50
C GLN A 1118 23.15 -29.81 44.47
N ARG A 1119 23.95 -28.73 44.50
CA ARG A 1119 25.43 -28.71 44.30
C ARG A 1119 26.01 -27.29 44.45
N GLY A 1120 27.30 -27.19 44.77
CA GLY A 1120 28.07 -25.94 44.82
C GLY A 1120 28.03 -25.21 46.18
N SER A 1121 29.15 -25.19 46.90
CA SER A 1121 29.30 -24.48 48.18
C SER A 1121 30.75 -24.00 48.35
N ARG A 1122 30.96 -22.99 49.23
CA ARG A 1122 32.17 -22.18 49.45
C ARG A 1122 32.33 -21.08 48.37
N ILE A 1123 32.79 -19.86 48.67
CA ILE A 1123 33.56 -19.36 49.84
C ILE A 1123 32.85 -18.14 50.50
N SER A 1124 33.15 -17.86 51.77
CA SER A 1124 32.56 -16.77 52.59
C SER A 1124 33.59 -15.63 52.86
N PRO A 1125 33.31 -14.55 53.65
CA PRO A 1125 33.41 -13.19 53.12
C PRO A 1125 34.51 -12.30 53.75
N LEU A 1126 34.65 -11.06 53.23
CA LEU A 1126 35.43 -9.98 53.86
C LEU A 1126 34.61 -8.67 54.00
N ARG A 1127 35.16 -7.70 54.74
CA ARG A 1127 34.43 -6.60 55.39
C ARG A 1127 34.16 -5.35 54.53
N LYS A 1128 33.14 -4.59 54.95
CA LYS A 1128 32.89 -3.18 54.61
C LYS A 1128 33.97 -2.26 55.19
N ASP A 1129 34.08 -1.04 54.68
CA ASP A 1129 34.18 0.15 55.54
C ASP A 1129 33.62 1.43 54.88
N SER A 1130 33.23 2.39 55.74
CA SER A 1130 32.86 3.81 55.50
C SER A 1130 31.56 4.20 54.73
N PRO A 1131 30.97 5.41 54.98
CA PRO A 1131 29.66 5.86 54.47
C PRO A 1131 29.71 7.12 53.57
N PRO A 1132 28.59 7.52 52.90
CA PRO A 1132 28.55 8.67 51.99
C PRO A 1132 28.36 10.03 52.69
N PRO A 1133 28.80 11.15 52.07
CA PRO A 1133 28.52 12.52 52.53
C PRO A 1133 27.15 13.03 52.07
N ILE A 1134 26.60 13.99 52.82
CA ILE A 1134 25.33 14.69 52.53
C ILE A 1134 25.59 15.87 51.58
N LEU A 1135 24.70 16.09 50.61
CA LEU A 1135 24.68 17.31 49.77
C LEU A 1135 23.34 18.05 49.92
N LYS A 1136 23.34 19.35 49.60
CA LYS A 1136 22.33 20.34 50.04
C LYS A 1136 21.30 20.69 48.97
N GLU A 1137 20.20 21.28 49.46
CA GLU A 1137 19.10 21.88 48.71
C GLU A 1137 19.45 23.19 47.99
N ILE A 1138 18.71 23.47 46.88
CA ILE A 1138 18.20 24.79 46.44
C ILE A 1138 19.23 25.83 45.90
N PRO A 1139 18.90 26.73 44.94
CA PRO A 1139 17.59 27.10 44.39
C PRO A 1139 17.38 26.92 42.86
N GLU A 1140 16.18 27.32 42.43
CA GLU A 1140 15.62 27.36 41.07
C GLU A 1140 16.25 28.42 40.14
N ALA A 1141 16.08 28.21 38.82
CA ALA A 1141 15.96 29.24 37.78
C ALA A 1141 15.18 28.66 36.59
#